data_AF-A0A1G2D0P9-F1
#
_entry.id   AF-A0A1G2D0P9-F1
#
_cell.length_a   1.000
_cell.length_b   1.000
_cell.length_c   1.000
_cell.angle_alpha   90.00
_cell.angle_beta   90.00
_cell.angle_gamma   90.00
#
_symmetry.space_group_name_H-M   'P 1'
#
loop_
_entity.id
_entity.type
_entity.pdbx_description
1 polymer ?
#
loop_
_entity_poly.entity_id
_entity_poly.type
_entity_poly.pdbx_seq_one_letter_code
_entity_poly.pdbx_strand_id
1 'polypeptide(L)'
;MLTNESHDKKNHHVYWERTAGLWERTPSPVRPSTGDCAIYREFLEMAGKKQNILVLGATPELRDIAAQAAGSRVHVADFSRAMLSSMTRLAEHADPDKEIWIEENWLDLALPKNSFDVILGDLILQQIPPPFETRLLEKISSLLAPSGSFIGRFQFLDPAFSPQDAERIIAHELQKPIPDQEKIIPLKLRVLWCSVDLKNRTLDRKLSARLIDEYMREHNIKSPLLEAVKRQLLKAEDAYRKWSPPTEKELSLLLKRHFLVVGKTHANDYEDAHCYPLFILARRDHETMRQRLNFHFELWSRIRFMPRFFVRLWQLRELKKTVRLAYEHVPFYRSLMDSAHVRPDDIGRLQDLGHLPATSKLLFREQASENLLHHSFPFRYVRWTETSGSTGEPFCIPRTSLSLLFKDGRYNIHYWHQALLDQGVSYRAIHNTLRVAHIRTLPEKEPSAVYFFRPIGAVREDPKEVITALKEFHPEVFKAPPTVMIELVRAAERLGLGKLPTPRYLISYGESFDPGQRKIIEDAFGTRVFDHYGLEEVGIIGADCEEHNGIHVNEESYIVEILDDDGNVVEAGTSGRIIVTYFYNYVMPFIRYDTGDRGRLLTDPCPCGRSSPRLSVEGWRGSFLTIAGRKIHSAEFTAVLRSFSKNVLRYQIVKTGPEHLTLRIIPLKQFTAETAQQIKAGFAAQFSFEPELELVDSISFTARGKTMVIVDEAKGH
;
A
#
# COMPACT_ATOMS: atom_id res chain seq x y z
N MET A 1 -0.06 32.96 32.06
CA MET A 1 0.94 34.04 32.15
C MET A 1 1.34 34.55 30.75
N LEU A 2 0.37 34.97 29.92
CA LEU A 2 0.64 35.60 28.61
C LEU A 2 -0.37 36.72 28.35
N THR A 3 -0.59 37.55 29.37
CA THR A 3 -1.45 38.73 29.30
C THR A 3 -0.79 39.82 30.14
N ASN A 4 0.24 40.46 29.59
CA ASN A 4 0.70 41.82 29.90
C ASN A 4 2.07 42.00 29.26
N GLU A 5 2.16 42.85 28.24
CA GLU A 5 3.35 43.67 27.96
C GLU A 5 3.03 44.65 26.81
N SER A 6 2.23 45.67 27.13
CA SER A 6 2.11 46.87 26.31
C SER A 6 3.36 47.76 26.36
N HIS A 7 4.41 47.34 27.07
CA HIS A 7 5.67 48.09 27.23
C HIS A 7 6.80 47.68 26.26
N ASP A 8 6.64 46.63 25.44
CA ASP A 8 7.77 46.10 24.65
C ASP A 8 7.69 46.37 23.13
N LYS A 9 6.62 46.99 22.62
CA LYS A 9 6.40 47.16 21.17
C LYS A 9 7.49 47.97 20.44
N LYS A 10 8.14 48.95 21.09
CA LYS A 10 9.21 49.76 20.49
C LYS A 10 10.54 49.01 20.37
N ASN A 11 10.93 48.26 21.39
CA ASN A 11 12.13 47.43 21.36
C ASN A 11 11.97 46.24 20.39
N HIS A 12 10.75 45.68 20.31
CA HIS A 12 10.42 44.61 19.37
C HIS A 12 10.51 45.07 17.89
N HIS A 13 10.08 46.30 17.56
CA HIS A 13 10.19 46.84 16.20
C HIS A 13 11.65 47.01 15.77
N VAL A 14 12.47 47.63 16.62
CA VAL A 14 13.92 47.85 16.38
C VAL A 14 14.67 46.52 16.30
N TYR A 15 14.29 45.52 17.11
CA TYR A 15 14.84 44.18 17.05
C TYR A 15 14.60 43.50 15.69
N TRP A 16 13.38 43.58 15.14
CA TRP A 16 13.07 42.96 13.86
C TRP A 16 13.59 43.74 12.65
N GLU A 17 13.66 45.07 12.70
CA GLU A 17 14.37 45.87 11.69
C GLU A 17 15.87 45.52 11.65
N ARG A 18 16.49 45.38 12.82
CA ARG A 18 17.90 44.93 12.93
C ARG A 18 18.08 43.50 12.44
N THR A 19 17.14 42.61 12.74
CA THR A 19 17.18 41.20 12.32
C THR A 19 16.98 41.07 10.80
N ALA A 20 16.08 41.85 10.21
CA ALA A 20 15.89 41.91 8.77
C ALA A 20 17.15 42.42 8.04
N GLY A 21 17.82 43.45 8.56
CA GLY A 21 19.10 43.93 7.99
C GLY A 21 20.25 42.91 8.05
N LEU A 22 20.11 41.83 8.82
CA LEU A 22 21.09 40.75 8.92
C LEU A 22 20.69 39.49 8.13
N TRP A 23 19.45 39.41 7.65
CA TRP A 23 18.90 38.20 7.03
C TRP A 23 19.64 37.79 5.75
N GLU A 24 20.00 38.75 4.90
CA GLU A 24 20.75 38.50 3.66
C GLU A 24 22.11 37.83 3.92
N ARG A 25 22.74 38.14 5.07
CA ARG A 25 24.03 37.59 5.50
C ARG A 25 23.91 36.41 6.46
N THR A 26 22.69 35.95 6.73
CA THR A 26 22.43 34.84 7.65
C THR A 26 22.60 33.52 6.90
N PRO A 27 23.54 32.65 7.31
CA PRO A 27 23.76 31.38 6.63
C PRO A 27 22.68 30.34 6.98
N SER A 28 22.55 29.32 6.15
CA SER A 28 21.86 28.08 6.52
C SER A 28 22.55 27.43 7.73
N PRO A 29 21.79 26.78 8.63
CA PRO A 29 20.38 26.40 8.49
C PRO A 29 19.36 27.45 8.94
N VAL A 30 19.77 28.62 9.45
CA VAL A 30 18.82 29.62 9.96
C VAL A 30 17.91 30.14 8.85
N ARG A 31 18.48 30.38 7.67
CA ARG A 31 17.77 30.70 6.42
C ARG A 31 17.68 29.45 5.54
N PRO A 32 16.57 29.25 4.79
CA PRO A 32 16.51 28.19 3.77
C PRO A 32 17.65 28.34 2.75
N SER A 33 18.34 27.23 2.44
CA SER A 33 19.36 27.20 1.40
C SER A 33 18.76 27.19 -0.01
N THR A 34 19.61 27.20 -1.04
CA THR A 34 19.13 27.02 -2.43
C THR A 34 18.54 25.63 -2.62
N GLY A 35 19.16 24.61 -2.03
CA GLY A 35 18.66 23.24 -1.99
C GLY A 35 17.31 23.12 -1.25
N ASP A 36 17.15 23.79 -0.11
CA ASP A 36 15.87 23.82 0.62
C ASP A 36 14.76 24.43 -0.27
N CYS A 37 15.06 25.55 -0.93
CA CYS A 37 14.12 26.23 -1.84
C CYS A 37 13.72 25.34 -3.02
N ALA A 38 14.65 24.56 -3.59
CA ALA A 38 14.36 23.61 -4.65
C ALA A 38 13.36 22.54 -4.19
N ILE A 39 13.55 21.99 -2.98
CA ILE A 39 12.64 21.00 -2.38
C ILE A 39 11.26 21.61 -2.11
N TYR A 40 11.20 22.85 -1.61
CA TYR A 40 9.92 23.56 -1.44
C TYR A 40 9.16 23.69 -2.76
N ARG A 41 9.83 24.03 -3.86
CA ARG A 41 9.22 24.12 -5.20
C ARG A 41 8.73 22.75 -5.69
N GLU A 42 9.55 21.71 -5.56
CA GLU A 42 9.17 20.34 -5.92
C GLU A 42 7.93 19.89 -5.13
N PHE A 43 7.93 20.10 -3.81
CA PHE A 43 6.79 19.75 -2.97
C PHE A 43 5.54 20.58 -3.28
N LEU A 44 5.72 21.85 -3.67
CA LEU A 44 4.60 22.69 -4.10
C LEU A 44 4.01 22.18 -5.43
N GLU A 45 4.83 21.76 -6.38
CA GLU A 45 4.38 21.13 -7.63
C GLU A 45 3.65 19.81 -7.35
N MET A 46 4.18 18.96 -6.46
CA MET A 46 3.54 17.72 -6.02
C MET A 46 2.17 17.98 -5.35
N ALA A 47 2.02 19.10 -4.65
CA ALA A 47 0.76 19.49 -4.04
C ALA A 47 -0.32 19.89 -5.07
N GLY A 48 0.05 20.09 -6.35
CA GLY A 48 -0.83 20.41 -7.47
C GLY A 48 -1.02 21.92 -7.71
N LYS A 49 -1.54 22.29 -8.90
CA LYS A 49 -1.87 23.70 -9.25
C LYS A 49 -3.02 24.19 -8.37
N LYS A 50 -2.73 25.04 -7.38
CA LYS A 50 -3.71 25.43 -6.37
C LYS A 50 -3.81 26.94 -6.15
N GLN A 51 -5.02 27.39 -5.83
CA GLN A 51 -5.44 28.79 -5.95
C GLN A 51 -5.33 29.59 -4.64
N ASN A 52 -5.10 28.97 -3.47
CA ASN A 52 -4.95 29.69 -2.18
C ASN A 52 -3.79 29.16 -1.29
N ILE A 53 -2.71 29.93 -1.19
CA ILE A 53 -1.52 29.60 -0.38
C ILE A 53 -1.50 30.46 0.89
N LEU A 54 -1.17 29.86 2.03
CA LEU A 54 -0.83 30.57 3.27
C LEU A 54 0.64 30.33 3.63
N VAL A 55 1.41 31.40 3.77
CA VAL A 55 2.77 31.38 4.31
C VAL A 55 2.72 31.76 5.79
N LEU A 56 3.23 30.90 6.66
CA LEU A 56 3.38 31.16 8.10
C LEU A 56 4.77 31.75 8.35
N GLY A 57 4.79 33.03 8.71
CA GLY A 57 5.99 33.82 8.91
C GLY A 57 6.36 34.71 7.74
N ALA A 58 7.41 35.51 7.93
CA ALA A 58 7.85 36.52 6.98
C ALA A 58 9.01 36.07 6.07
N THR A 59 9.37 34.79 6.05
CA THR A 59 10.54 34.25 5.32
C THR A 59 10.50 34.62 3.82
N PRO A 60 11.42 35.47 3.33
CA PRO A 60 11.42 35.96 1.95
C PRO A 60 11.38 34.84 0.90
N GLU A 61 12.16 33.78 1.10
CA GLU A 61 12.30 32.67 0.15
C GLU A 61 10.97 31.94 -0.06
N LEU A 62 10.23 31.68 1.02
CA LEU A 62 8.93 31.01 0.94
C LEU A 62 7.88 31.91 0.28
N ARG A 63 7.96 33.22 0.51
CA ARG A 63 7.07 34.20 -0.11
C ARG A 63 7.34 34.32 -1.62
N ASP A 64 8.59 34.32 -2.04
CA ASP A 64 8.96 34.26 -3.45
C ASP A 64 8.47 32.99 -4.13
N ILE A 65 8.69 31.83 -3.48
CA ILE A 65 8.18 30.55 -3.98
C ILE A 65 6.66 30.57 -4.12
N ALA A 66 5.94 31.14 -3.15
CA ALA A 66 4.49 31.28 -3.20
C ALA A 66 4.03 32.26 -4.30
N ALA A 67 4.73 33.38 -4.48
CA ALA A 67 4.42 34.39 -5.51
C ALA A 67 4.65 33.87 -6.94
N GLN A 68 5.64 33.01 -7.12
CA GLN A 68 5.94 32.37 -8.41
C GLN A 68 4.97 31.22 -8.74
N ALA A 69 4.14 30.78 -7.79
CA ALA A 69 3.17 29.73 -8.02
C ALA A 69 2.01 30.23 -8.90
N ALA A 70 1.91 29.70 -10.12
CA ALA A 70 0.96 30.17 -11.12
C ALA A 70 -0.51 30.08 -10.66
N GLY A 71 -1.20 31.23 -10.66
CA GLY A 71 -2.64 31.31 -10.33
C GLY A 71 -2.95 31.24 -8.83
N SER A 72 -1.95 31.41 -7.96
CA SER A 72 -2.13 31.36 -6.51
C SER A 72 -2.45 32.71 -5.89
N ARG A 73 -3.40 32.72 -4.94
CA ARG A 73 -3.66 33.83 -4.02
C ARG A 73 -2.85 33.62 -2.75
N VAL A 74 -1.91 34.52 -2.48
CA VAL A 74 -0.94 34.38 -1.38
C VAL A 74 -1.41 35.14 -0.15
N HIS A 75 -1.48 34.44 0.97
CA HIS A 75 -1.73 35.01 2.29
C HIS A 75 -0.45 34.84 3.11
N VAL A 76 -0.10 35.84 3.92
CA VAL A 76 1.08 35.80 4.77
C VAL A 76 0.66 36.15 6.19
N ALA A 77 0.90 35.24 7.13
CA ALA A 77 0.51 35.42 8.51
C ALA A 77 1.74 35.52 9.42
N ASP A 78 1.85 36.63 10.13
CA ASP A 78 2.85 36.86 11.16
C ASP A 78 2.30 37.86 12.18
N PHE A 79 2.70 37.75 13.45
CA PHE A 79 2.22 38.66 14.49
C PHE A 79 2.82 40.08 14.39
N SER A 80 3.85 40.28 13.56
CA SER A 80 4.58 41.54 13.40
C SER A 80 4.49 42.08 11.98
N ARG A 81 3.65 43.10 11.77
CA ARG A 81 3.57 43.81 10.49
C ARG A 81 4.88 44.51 10.10
N ALA A 82 5.64 44.97 11.09
CA ALA A 82 6.96 45.55 10.87
C ALA A 82 7.96 44.53 10.30
N MET A 83 7.90 43.28 10.77
CA MET A 83 8.70 42.19 10.22
C MET A 83 8.28 41.88 8.78
N LEU A 84 6.98 41.75 8.51
CA LEU A 84 6.48 41.52 7.14
C LEU A 84 6.98 42.60 6.17
N SER A 85 6.87 43.87 6.55
CA SER A 85 7.38 45.00 5.76
C SER A 85 8.89 44.93 5.54
N SER A 86 9.67 44.70 6.59
CA SER A 86 11.12 44.67 6.52
C SER A 86 11.64 43.50 5.68
N MET A 87 11.06 42.31 5.83
CA MET A 87 11.47 41.10 5.09
C MET A 87 11.05 41.13 3.63
N THR A 88 9.97 41.85 3.29
CA THR A 88 9.58 42.02 1.87
C THR A 88 10.70 42.65 1.04
N ARG A 89 11.48 43.57 1.61
CA ARG A 89 12.60 44.22 0.89
C ARG A 89 13.69 43.26 0.44
N LEU A 90 13.69 42.04 0.97
CA LEU A 90 14.66 40.98 0.68
C LEU A 90 14.08 39.90 -0.25
N ALA A 91 12.80 40.00 -0.61
CA ALA A 91 12.13 39.10 -1.52
C ALA A 91 12.26 39.65 -2.95
N GLU A 92 12.51 38.77 -3.92
CA GLU A 92 12.70 39.15 -5.33
C GLU A 92 11.38 39.22 -6.11
N HIS A 93 10.39 38.43 -5.72
CA HIS A 93 9.14 38.21 -6.43
C HIS A 93 7.90 38.49 -5.60
N ALA A 94 7.99 38.41 -4.27
CA ALA A 94 6.89 38.71 -3.38
C ALA A 94 6.51 40.19 -3.46
N ASP A 95 5.22 40.45 -3.67
CA ASP A 95 4.66 41.79 -3.88
C ASP A 95 3.58 42.05 -2.82
N PRO A 96 3.81 42.98 -1.86
CA PRO A 96 2.86 43.30 -0.79
C PRO A 96 1.48 43.67 -1.29
N ASP A 97 1.38 44.29 -2.47
CA ASP A 97 0.11 44.72 -3.05
C ASP A 97 -0.70 43.53 -3.62
N LYS A 98 -0.05 42.37 -3.81
CA LYS A 98 -0.66 41.12 -4.27
C LYS A 98 -0.82 40.08 -3.16
N GLU A 99 -0.29 40.34 -1.98
CA GLU A 99 -0.41 39.48 -0.81
C GLU A 99 -1.51 39.96 0.15
N ILE A 100 -2.08 39.02 0.91
CA ILE A 100 -3.02 39.33 1.99
C ILE A 100 -2.31 39.08 3.31
N TRP A 101 -1.94 40.16 3.99
CA TRP A 101 -1.26 40.08 5.28
C TRP A 101 -2.25 39.91 6.44
N ILE A 102 -1.91 38.99 7.33
CA ILE A 102 -2.71 38.63 8.50
C ILE A 102 -1.83 38.85 9.74
N GLU A 103 -2.09 39.95 10.46
CA GLU A 103 -1.31 40.36 11.63
C GLU A 103 -1.84 39.68 12.91
N GLU A 104 -1.62 38.37 13.03
CA GLU A 104 -2.13 37.56 14.14
C GLU A 104 -1.11 36.50 14.60
N ASN A 105 -1.24 36.06 15.86
CA ASN A 105 -0.47 34.94 16.37
C ASN A 105 -0.92 33.63 15.69
N TRP A 106 0.02 32.79 15.24
CA TRP A 106 -0.29 31.53 14.56
C TRP A 106 -1.20 30.59 15.37
N LEU A 107 -1.12 30.61 16.71
CA LEU A 107 -1.98 29.79 17.59
C LEU A 107 -3.43 30.28 17.64
N ASP A 108 -3.67 31.54 17.25
CA ASP A 108 -4.93 32.24 17.42
C ASP A 108 -5.57 32.66 16.08
N LEU A 109 -4.96 32.30 14.94
CA LEU A 109 -5.46 32.64 13.59
C LEU A 109 -6.98 32.44 13.46
N ALA A 110 -7.70 33.55 13.29
CA ALA A 110 -9.16 33.62 13.21
C ALA A 110 -9.67 33.42 11.77
N LEU A 111 -9.08 32.47 11.05
CA LEU A 111 -9.42 32.16 9.66
C LEU A 111 -10.43 31.02 9.57
N PRO A 112 -11.31 31.01 8.54
CA PRO A 112 -12.24 29.91 8.33
C PRO A 112 -11.49 28.57 8.13
N LYS A 113 -12.10 27.48 8.59
CA LYS A 113 -11.57 26.13 8.33
C LYS A 113 -11.59 25.82 6.83
N ASN A 114 -10.70 24.94 6.37
CA ASN A 114 -10.62 24.49 4.98
C ASN A 114 -10.32 25.60 3.95
N SER A 115 -9.74 26.73 4.38
CA SER A 115 -9.52 27.89 3.52
C SER A 115 -8.32 27.75 2.59
N PHE A 116 -7.35 26.89 2.93
CA PHE A 116 -6.07 26.86 2.24
C PHE A 116 -5.77 25.51 1.59
N ASP A 117 -5.29 25.62 0.37
CA ASP A 117 -4.89 24.53 -0.47
C ASP A 117 -3.48 24.02 -0.14
N VAL A 118 -2.61 24.98 0.19
CA VAL A 118 -1.25 24.76 0.64
C VAL A 118 -0.94 25.71 1.79
N ILE A 119 -0.28 25.20 2.82
CA ILE A 119 0.34 26.02 3.87
C ILE A 119 1.86 25.82 3.77
N LEU A 120 2.63 26.90 3.78
CA LEU A 120 4.09 26.89 3.83
C LEU A 120 4.56 27.37 5.20
N GLY A 121 5.63 26.78 5.74
CA GLY A 121 6.27 27.29 6.95
C GLY A 121 7.74 26.91 7.04
N ASP A 122 8.55 27.77 7.64
CA ASP A 122 9.98 27.53 7.88
C ASP A 122 10.28 27.57 9.39
N LEU A 123 10.76 26.45 9.93
CA LEU A 123 11.11 26.26 11.34
C LEU A 123 10.02 26.74 12.32
N ILE A 124 8.74 26.64 11.94
CA ILE A 124 7.63 27.20 12.70
C ILE A 124 7.45 26.50 14.05
N LEU A 125 7.72 25.19 14.14
CA LEU A 125 7.64 24.46 15.41
C LEU A 125 8.71 24.94 16.39
N GLN A 126 9.91 25.27 15.89
CA GLN A 126 11.01 25.76 16.71
C GLN A 126 10.72 27.15 17.31
N GLN A 127 9.71 27.85 16.79
CA GLN A 127 9.24 29.15 17.30
C GLN A 127 8.15 29.02 18.36
N ILE A 128 7.61 27.82 18.59
CA ILE A 128 6.53 27.56 19.54
C ILE A 128 7.06 26.75 20.73
N PRO A 129 6.69 27.09 21.98
CA PRO A 129 7.07 26.28 23.14
C PRO A 129 6.49 24.85 23.03
N PRO A 130 7.22 23.81 23.48
CA PRO A 130 6.82 22.40 23.30
C PRO A 130 5.36 22.06 23.68
N PRO A 131 4.79 22.59 24.79
CA PRO A 131 3.39 22.33 25.14
C PRO A 131 2.35 22.82 24.11
N PHE A 132 2.72 23.75 23.24
CA PHE A 132 1.81 24.36 22.25
C PHE A 132 2.04 23.85 20.82
N GLU A 133 3.06 23.02 20.57
CA GLU A 133 3.36 22.46 19.24
C GLU A 133 2.14 21.68 18.68
N THR A 134 1.48 20.88 19.54
CA THR A 134 0.25 20.14 19.18
C THR A 134 -0.85 21.09 18.72
N ARG A 135 -1.08 22.18 19.48
CA ARG A 135 -2.11 23.17 19.19
C ARG A 135 -1.84 23.88 17.85
N LEU A 136 -0.58 24.20 17.55
CA LEU A 136 -0.20 24.77 16.25
C LEU A 136 -0.52 23.80 15.10
N LEU A 137 -0.12 22.53 15.23
CA LEU A 137 -0.37 21.52 14.18
C LEU A 137 -1.86 21.25 13.96
N GLU A 138 -2.67 21.25 15.02
CA GLU A 138 -4.13 21.17 14.93
C GLU A 138 -4.73 22.38 14.22
N LYS A 139 -4.24 23.59 14.53
CA LYS A 139 -4.66 24.81 13.85
C LYS A 139 -4.35 24.73 12.35
N ILE A 140 -3.11 24.40 11.98
CA ILE A 140 -2.69 24.23 10.57
C ILE A 140 -3.57 23.19 9.86
N SER A 141 -3.77 22.03 10.48
CA SER A 141 -4.61 20.96 9.92
C SER A 141 -6.06 21.43 9.69
N SER A 142 -6.61 22.24 10.60
CA SER A 142 -7.97 22.78 10.48
C SER A 142 -8.13 23.81 9.35
N LEU A 143 -7.06 24.54 9.02
CA LEU A 143 -7.05 25.57 7.98
C LEU A 143 -6.88 24.96 6.57
N LEU A 144 -6.27 23.78 6.48
CA LEU A 144 -6.14 23.06 5.20
C LEU A 144 -7.48 22.55 4.69
N ALA A 145 -7.72 22.69 3.39
CA ALA A 145 -8.77 21.99 2.66
C ALA A 145 -8.60 20.45 2.76
N PRO A 146 -9.63 19.63 2.46
CA PRO A 146 -9.54 18.17 2.47
C PRO A 146 -8.33 17.62 1.70
N SER A 147 -8.12 18.07 0.46
CA SER A 147 -6.95 17.73 -0.37
C SER A 147 -5.72 18.60 -0.10
N GLY A 148 -5.74 19.41 0.96
CA GLY A 148 -4.71 20.38 1.29
C GLY A 148 -3.40 19.75 1.76
N SER A 149 -2.30 20.47 1.56
CA SER A 149 -0.97 20.02 1.98
C SER A 149 -0.25 21.10 2.80
N PHE A 150 0.39 20.70 3.88
CA PHE A 150 1.31 21.54 4.64
C PHE A 150 2.74 21.16 4.26
N ILE A 151 3.51 22.13 3.80
CA ILE A 151 4.92 21.96 3.45
C ILE A 151 5.74 22.75 4.45
N GLY A 152 6.65 22.07 5.15
CA GLY A 152 7.46 22.72 6.16
C GLY A 152 8.84 22.13 6.35
N ARG A 153 9.81 23.02 6.62
CA ARG A 153 11.14 22.67 7.10
C ARG A 153 11.13 22.68 8.62
N PHE A 154 11.62 21.62 9.23
CA PHE A 154 11.64 21.43 10.67
C PHE A 154 13.04 21.06 11.12
N GLN A 155 13.33 21.27 12.40
CA GLN A 155 14.56 20.84 13.02
C GLN A 155 14.32 19.71 14.02
N PHE A 156 15.22 18.74 14.05
CA PHE A 156 15.37 17.83 15.17
C PHE A 156 16.82 17.85 15.69
N LEU A 157 17.03 17.38 16.93
CA LEU A 157 18.36 17.21 17.50
C LEU A 157 18.94 15.84 17.10
N ASP A 158 20.11 15.84 16.47
CA ASP A 158 20.89 14.63 16.22
C ASP A 158 21.52 14.14 17.54
N PRO A 159 21.36 12.86 17.91
CA PRO A 159 22.01 12.28 19.08
C PRO A 159 23.54 12.45 19.12
N ALA A 160 24.18 12.72 17.98
CA ALA A 160 25.61 13.01 17.89
C ALA A 160 26.03 14.36 18.53
N PHE A 161 25.08 15.22 18.90
CA PHE A 161 25.37 16.43 19.67
C PHE A 161 25.30 16.15 21.17
N SER A 162 26.46 15.91 21.79
CA SER A 162 26.61 15.75 23.24
C SER A 162 27.61 16.76 23.82
N PRO A 163 27.63 17.00 25.15
CA PRO A 163 28.67 17.80 25.78
C PRO A 163 30.08 17.31 25.45
N GLN A 164 30.27 15.99 25.29
CA GLN A 164 31.56 15.38 24.98
C GLN A 164 32.03 15.69 23.55
N ASP A 165 31.12 16.07 22.64
CA ASP A 165 31.43 16.42 21.26
C ASP A 165 31.81 17.90 21.07
N ALA A 166 31.60 18.73 22.09
CA ALA A 166 31.77 20.18 21.99
C ALA A 166 33.20 20.59 21.60
N GLU A 167 34.21 19.94 22.17
CA GLU A 167 35.62 20.18 21.83
C GLU A 167 35.91 19.92 20.35
N ARG A 168 35.46 18.77 19.83
CA ARG A 168 35.62 18.37 18.43
C ARG A 168 34.93 19.36 17.48
N ILE A 169 33.71 19.80 17.84
CA ILE A 169 32.94 20.78 17.07
C ILE A 169 33.64 22.13 17.05
N ILE A 170 34.09 22.63 18.21
CA ILE A 170 34.79 23.91 18.29
C ILE A 170 36.08 23.87 17.45
N ALA A 171 36.88 22.81 17.58
CA ALA A 171 38.09 22.63 16.79
C ALA A 171 37.80 22.61 15.28
N HIS A 172 36.75 21.89 14.87
CA HIS A 172 36.34 21.81 13.46
C HIS A 172 35.95 23.18 12.90
N GLU A 173 35.12 23.97 13.61
CA GLU A 173 34.72 25.30 13.14
C GLU A 173 35.90 26.27 13.00
N LEU A 174 36.84 26.24 13.94
CA LEU A 174 38.00 27.13 13.91
C LEU A 174 38.86 26.89 12.66
N GLN A 175 39.01 25.63 12.24
CA GLN A 175 39.84 25.22 11.10
C GLN A 175 39.24 25.56 9.73
N LYS A 176 37.96 25.94 9.65
CA LYS A 176 37.33 26.22 8.36
C LYS A 176 37.94 27.43 7.65
N PRO A 177 38.18 27.35 6.32
CA PRO A 177 38.79 28.43 5.54
C PRO A 177 37.75 29.49 5.14
N ILE A 178 36.95 29.96 6.10
CA ILE A 178 35.94 31.02 5.92
C ILE A 178 36.15 32.14 6.94
N PRO A 179 35.68 33.37 6.67
CA PRO A 179 35.81 34.49 7.62
C PRO A 179 35.16 34.20 8.98
N ASP A 180 35.78 34.66 10.06
CA ASP A 180 35.29 34.43 11.43
C ASP A 180 33.85 34.91 11.65
N GLN A 181 33.43 35.98 10.98
CA GLN A 181 32.06 36.50 11.07
C GLN A 181 31.02 35.47 10.61
N GLU A 182 31.35 34.65 9.60
CA GLU A 182 30.47 33.62 9.05
C GLU A 182 30.41 32.37 9.96
N LYS A 183 31.47 32.12 10.74
CA LYS A 183 31.54 31.01 11.71
C LYS A 183 30.68 31.21 12.95
N ILE A 184 30.34 32.45 13.30
CA ILE A 184 29.65 32.79 14.56
C ILE A 184 28.32 32.03 14.71
N ILE A 185 27.48 32.04 13.68
CA ILE A 185 26.14 31.44 13.76
C ILE A 185 26.20 29.91 13.81
N PRO A 186 26.91 29.21 12.89
CA PRO A 186 27.06 27.76 12.95
C PRO A 186 27.68 27.28 14.26
N LEU A 187 28.77 27.92 14.71
CA LEU A 187 29.44 27.55 15.96
C LEU A 187 28.51 27.72 17.16
N LYS A 188 27.80 28.85 17.23
CA LYS A 188 26.82 29.10 18.30
C LYS A 188 25.74 28.04 18.34
N LEU A 189 25.18 27.64 17.18
CA LEU A 189 24.12 26.64 17.11
C LEU A 189 24.62 25.26 17.53
N ARG A 190 25.76 24.82 17.01
CA ARG A 190 26.31 23.48 17.29
C ARG A 190 26.71 23.31 18.74
N VAL A 191 27.38 24.32 19.33
CA VAL A 191 27.73 24.30 20.76
C VAL A 191 26.47 24.36 21.64
N LEU A 192 25.43 25.08 21.20
CA LEU A 192 24.14 25.11 21.90
C LEU A 192 23.45 23.74 21.89
N TRP A 193 23.57 22.97 20.80
CA TRP A 193 23.04 21.61 20.69
C TRP A 193 23.76 20.61 21.59
N CYS A 194 25.03 20.84 21.89
CA CYS A 194 25.78 20.05 22.89
C CYS A 194 25.27 20.25 24.34
N SER A 195 24.38 21.22 24.60
CA SER A 195 23.92 21.58 25.95
C SER A 195 22.41 21.55 26.09
N VAL A 196 21.77 20.51 25.53
CA VAL A 196 20.32 20.34 25.53
C VAL A 196 19.88 19.35 26.60
N ASP A 197 18.88 19.72 27.41
CA ASP A 197 18.12 18.76 28.20
C ASP A 197 16.97 18.23 27.33
N LEU A 198 17.20 17.07 26.73
CA LEU A 198 16.22 16.41 25.86
C LEU A 198 14.96 16.00 26.62
N LYS A 199 15.08 15.64 27.91
CA LYS A 199 13.94 15.18 28.71
C LYS A 199 12.96 16.31 28.97
N ASN A 200 13.49 17.49 29.33
CA ASN A 200 12.67 18.67 29.63
C ASN A 200 12.48 19.59 28.42
N ARG A 201 13.08 19.27 27.27
CA ARG A 201 13.09 20.09 26.04
C ARG A 201 13.58 21.52 26.29
N THR A 202 14.67 21.68 27.05
CA THR A 202 15.26 23.00 27.41
C THR A 202 16.70 23.17 26.94
N LEU A 203 17.14 24.43 26.82
CA LEU A 203 18.51 24.80 26.42
C LEU A 203 19.32 25.31 27.62
N ASP A 204 20.53 24.78 27.84
CA ASP A 204 21.47 25.29 28.85
C ASP A 204 22.59 26.12 28.21
N ARG A 205 22.31 27.40 28.00
CA ARG A 205 23.27 28.37 27.44
C ARG A 205 24.47 28.63 28.35
N LYS A 206 24.32 28.45 29.67
CA LYS A 206 25.42 28.63 30.63
C LYS A 206 26.40 27.47 30.51
N LEU A 207 25.90 26.25 30.34
CA LEU A 207 26.73 25.10 30.00
C LEU A 207 27.43 25.30 28.65
N SER A 208 26.72 25.75 27.61
CA SER A 208 27.35 26.04 26.31
C SER A 208 28.49 27.05 26.41
N ALA A 209 28.32 28.13 27.18
CA ALA A 209 29.38 29.10 27.43
C ALA A 209 30.57 28.50 28.20
N ARG A 210 30.31 27.65 29.19
CA ARG A 210 31.35 26.94 29.95
C ARG A 210 32.17 26.00 29.07
N LEU A 211 31.53 25.27 28.15
CA LEU A 211 32.23 24.39 27.20
C LEU A 211 33.22 25.18 26.31
N ILE A 212 32.87 26.42 25.93
CA ILE A 212 33.79 27.30 25.19
C ILE A 212 34.95 27.77 26.08
N ASP A 213 34.68 28.13 27.34
CA ASP A 213 35.72 28.53 28.31
C ASP A 213 36.68 27.38 28.61
N GLU A 214 36.16 26.16 28.77
CA GLU A 214 36.95 24.93 28.96
C GLU A 214 37.86 24.68 27.78
N TYR A 215 37.34 24.74 26.54
CA TYR A 215 38.13 24.61 25.33
C TYR A 215 39.26 25.64 25.23
N MET A 216 38.97 26.94 25.44
CA MET A 216 39.98 28.00 25.39
C MET A 216 41.08 27.80 26.44
N ARG A 217 40.70 27.36 27.64
CA ARG A 217 41.62 27.09 28.76
C ARG A 217 42.51 25.87 28.49
N GLU A 218 41.94 24.77 28.02
CA GLU A 218 42.67 23.50 27.81
C GLU A 218 43.63 23.56 26.64
N HIS A 219 43.28 24.31 25.58
CA HIS A 219 44.13 24.49 24.41
C HIS A 219 45.00 25.76 24.46
N ASN A 220 44.89 26.56 25.53
CA ASN A 220 45.59 27.83 25.71
C ASN A 220 45.41 28.80 24.51
N ILE A 221 44.19 28.88 23.97
CA ILE A 221 43.84 29.68 22.79
C ILE A 221 43.14 30.98 23.22
N LYS A 222 43.54 32.10 22.62
CA LYS A 222 42.80 33.38 22.67
C LYS A 222 42.12 33.63 21.33
N SER A 223 40.80 33.42 21.27
CA SER A 223 40.04 33.57 20.02
C SER A 223 38.94 34.65 20.15
N PRO A 224 39.03 35.77 19.40
CA PRO A 224 37.98 36.78 19.34
C PRO A 224 36.62 36.22 18.89
N LEU A 225 36.63 35.20 18.02
CA LEU A 225 35.46 34.47 17.56
C LEU A 225 34.77 33.73 18.73
N LEU A 226 35.52 32.95 19.50
CA LEU A 226 34.97 32.21 20.64
C LEU A 226 34.41 33.15 21.71
N GLU A 227 35.11 34.25 21.98
CA GLU A 227 34.62 35.31 22.89
C GLU A 227 33.37 36.02 22.37
N ALA A 228 33.23 36.19 21.05
CA ALA A 228 32.02 36.72 20.45
C ALA A 228 30.84 35.74 20.60
N VAL A 229 31.05 34.45 20.33
CA VAL A 229 30.02 33.41 20.49
C VAL A 229 29.59 33.25 21.94
N LYS A 230 30.54 33.19 22.88
CA LYS A 230 30.28 33.14 24.32
C LYS A 230 29.42 34.32 24.79
N ARG A 231 29.78 35.54 24.40
CA ARG A 231 28.98 36.75 24.71
C ARG A 231 27.57 36.67 24.13
N GLN A 232 27.39 36.14 22.92
CA GLN A 232 26.07 35.96 22.33
C GLN A 232 25.23 34.88 23.03
N LEU A 233 25.84 33.79 23.51
CA LEU A 233 25.15 32.75 24.28
C LEU A 233 24.63 33.29 25.61
N LEU A 234 25.41 34.16 26.27
CA LEU A 234 25.10 34.71 27.60
C LEU A 234 24.15 35.94 27.59
N LYS A 235 23.97 36.62 26.45
CA LYS A 235 23.03 37.74 26.35
C LYS A 235 21.58 37.26 26.50
N ALA A 236 20.95 37.64 27.61
CA ALA A 236 19.60 37.18 27.99
C ALA A 236 18.44 37.95 27.33
N GLU A 237 18.64 39.21 26.92
CA GLU A 237 17.59 40.04 26.29
C GLU A 237 17.16 39.55 24.89
N ASP A 238 18.01 38.79 24.18
CA ASP A 238 17.72 38.24 22.85
C ASP A 238 17.21 36.78 22.89
N ALA A 239 16.94 36.23 24.07
CA ALA A 239 16.63 34.80 24.26
C ALA A 239 15.15 34.46 24.00
N TYR A 240 14.62 34.78 22.82
CA TYR A 240 13.25 34.42 22.41
C TYR A 240 12.97 32.90 22.49
N ARG A 241 14.01 32.05 22.43
CA ARG A 241 13.89 30.57 22.48
C ARG A 241 14.65 29.99 23.68
N LYS A 242 13.88 29.40 24.62
CA LYS A 242 14.37 28.70 25.82
C LYS A 242 14.23 27.18 25.74
N TRP A 243 13.63 26.67 24.67
CA TRP A 243 13.35 25.25 24.45
C TRP A 243 14.19 24.68 23.33
N SER A 244 14.43 23.38 23.38
CA SER A 244 15.18 22.65 22.36
C SER A 244 14.26 22.09 21.26
N PRO A 245 14.80 21.77 20.08
CA PRO A 245 14.12 20.93 19.11
C PRO A 245 13.82 19.52 19.68
N PRO A 246 12.80 18.83 19.16
CA PRO A 246 12.55 17.41 19.49
C PRO A 246 13.70 16.52 18.99
N THR A 247 13.75 15.28 19.47
CA THR A 247 14.44 14.20 18.74
C THR A 247 13.73 13.90 17.42
N GLU A 248 14.42 13.27 16.46
CA GLU A 248 13.82 12.92 15.16
C GLU A 248 12.58 12.02 15.34
N LYS A 249 12.64 11.10 16.29
CA LYS A 249 11.55 10.18 16.64
C LYS A 249 10.34 10.94 17.16
N GLU A 250 10.55 11.90 18.06
CA GLU A 250 9.48 12.73 18.62
C GLU A 250 8.85 13.63 17.55
N LEU A 251 9.67 14.29 16.72
CA LEU A 251 9.18 15.10 15.60
C LEU A 251 8.31 14.25 14.66
N SER A 252 8.81 13.07 14.30
CA SER A 252 8.10 12.14 13.42
C SER A 252 6.77 11.68 14.03
N LEU A 253 6.72 11.39 15.33
CA LEU A 253 5.50 10.99 16.03
C LEU A 253 4.50 12.14 16.11
N LEU A 254 4.99 13.34 16.44
CA LEU A 254 4.20 14.56 16.53
C LEU A 254 3.53 14.88 15.19
N LEU A 255 4.30 14.97 14.09
CA LEU A 255 3.75 15.23 12.76
C LEU A 255 2.78 14.13 12.31
N LYS A 256 3.13 12.85 12.50
CA LYS A 256 2.26 11.72 12.15
C LYS A 256 0.98 11.64 12.97
N ARG A 257 0.89 12.33 14.11
CA ARG A 257 -0.35 12.42 14.89
C ARG A 257 -1.39 13.28 14.15
N HIS A 258 -0.96 14.36 13.51
CA HIS A 258 -1.84 15.37 12.91
C HIS A 258 -1.92 15.30 11.38
N PHE A 259 -0.96 14.66 10.72
CA PHE A 259 -0.85 14.62 9.26
C PHE A 259 -0.48 13.23 8.73
N LEU A 260 -0.77 12.99 7.46
CA LEU A 260 -0.16 11.91 6.68
C LEU A 260 1.13 12.44 6.06
N VAL A 261 2.26 11.79 6.34
CA VAL A 261 3.54 12.13 5.71
C VAL A 261 3.52 11.64 4.27
N VAL A 262 3.50 12.56 3.30
CA VAL A 262 3.53 12.25 1.86
C VAL A 262 4.97 12.11 1.38
N GLY A 263 5.86 12.98 1.87
CA GLY A 263 7.27 12.99 1.53
C GLY A 263 8.10 13.61 2.65
N LYS A 264 9.35 13.18 2.75
CA LYS A 264 10.36 13.72 3.66
C LYS A 264 11.70 13.67 2.92
N THR A 265 12.40 14.78 2.86
CA THR A 265 13.77 14.87 2.34
C THR A 265 14.50 16.03 3.03
N HIS A 266 15.74 16.29 2.66
CA HIS A 266 16.51 17.44 3.13
C HIS A 266 17.47 17.90 2.04
N ALA A 267 17.93 19.15 2.14
CA ALA A 267 18.96 19.64 1.25
C ALA A 267 20.32 18.95 1.51
N ASN A 268 21.27 19.14 0.62
CA ASN A 268 22.63 18.60 0.73
C ASN A 268 23.71 19.67 0.49
N ASP A 269 23.33 20.95 0.46
CA ASP A 269 24.18 22.09 0.14
C ASP A 269 24.68 22.85 1.40
N TYR A 270 24.36 22.36 2.60
CA TYR A 270 24.95 22.85 3.84
C TYR A 270 25.13 21.74 4.87
N GLU A 271 26.06 21.97 5.80
CA GLU A 271 26.39 21.03 6.86
C GLU A 271 25.25 20.95 7.90
N ASP A 272 24.96 19.74 8.37
CA ASP A 272 23.79 19.41 9.21
C ASP A 272 22.43 19.48 8.51
N ALA A 273 22.36 19.60 7.17
CA ALA A 273 21.08 19.64 6.47
C ALA A 273 20.15 18.45 6.79
N HIS A 274 20.72 17.28 7.12
CA HIS A 274 19.95 16.12 7.59
C HIS A 274 19.15 16.39 8.87
N CYS A 275 19.60 17.30 9.74
CA CYS A 275 18.88 17.74 10.95
C CYS A 275 17.72 18.68 10.66
N TYR A 276 17.59 19.13 9.41
CA TYR A 276 16.62 20.13 8.93
C TYR A 276 15.70 19.60 7.83
N PRO A 277 14.99 18.47 8.07
CA PRO A 277 14.15 17.88 7.04
C PRO A 277 12.99 18.78 6.60
N LEU A 278 12.71 18.76 5.31
CA LEU A 278 11.47 19.24 4.73
C LEU A 278 10.47 18.09 4.62
N PHE A 279 9.22 18.39 4.95
CA PHE A 279 8.11 17.47 4.79
C PHE A 279 7.03 18.08 3.91
N ILE A 280 6.40 17.23 3.09
CA ILE A 280 5.07 17.47 2.55
C ILE A 280 4.08 16.58 3.31
N LEU A 281 3.12 17.24 3.95
CA LEU A 281 2.19 16.66 4.91
C LEU A 281 0.76 16.84 4.41
N ALA A 282 0.06 15.76 4.13
CA ALA A 282 -1.36 15.82 3.77
C ALA A 282 -2.22 15.87 5.03
N ARG A 283 -3.34 16.61 4.96
CA ARG A 283 -4.33 16.68 6.04
C ARG A 283 -4.79 15.27 6.44
N ARG A 284 -4.76 14.98 7.75
CA ARG A 284 -5.26 13.71 8.31
C ARG A 284 -6.69 13.88 8.75
N ASP A 285 -7.63 13.81 7.83
CA ASP A 285 -9.03 13.55 8.17
C ASP A 285 -9.41 12.12 7.75
N HIS A 286 -10.28 11.51 8.55
CA HIS A 286 -10.91 10.25 8.16
C HIS A 286 -11.69 10.40 6.84
N GLU A 287 -12.11 11.62 6.51
CA GLU A 287 -12.87 11.93 5.31
C GLU A 287 -12.03 12.01 4.04
N THR A 288 -10.76 12.45 4.03
CA THR A 288 -9.89 12.45 2.83
C THR A 288 -9.25 11.10 2.60
N MET A 289 -8.94 10.33 3.66
CA MET A 289 -8.72 8.91 3.45
C MET A 289 -9.97 8.27 2.88
N ARG A 290 -11.16 8.52 3.44
CA ARG A 290 -12.42 8.03 2.88
C ARG A 290 -12.71 8.58 1.48
N GLN A 291 -12.30 9.79 1.10
CA GLN A 291 -12.53 10.40 -0.22
C GLN A 291 -11.52 9.92 -1.25
N ARG A 292 -10.24 9.77 -0.92
CA ARG A 292 -9.28 9.06 -1.77
C ARG A 292 -9.73 7.62 -1.94
N LEU A 293 -10.24 7.02 -0.87
CA LEU A 293 -10.77 5.69 -0.94
C LEU A 293 -12.05 5.64 -1.81
N ASN A 294 -12.97 6.60 -1.63
CA ASN A 294 -14.24 6.77 -2.37
C ASN A 294 -13.97 7.10 -3.83
N PHE A 295 -12.93 7.85 -4.16
CA PHE A 295 -12.51 8.11 -5.54
C PHE A 295 -12.10 6.80 -6.21
N HIS A 296 -11.28 5.98 -5.55
CA HIS A 296 -10.97 4.64 -6.07
C HIS A 296 -12.26 3.81 -6.15
N PHE A 297 -13.14 3.83 -5.15
CA PHE A 297 -14.42 3.09 -5.21
C PHE A 297 -15.31 3.54 -6.39
N GLU A 298 -15.50 4.84 -6.59
CA GLU A 298 -16.33 5.41 -7.66
C GLU A 298 -15.69 5.24 -9.04
N LEU A 299 -14.37 5.36 -9.12
CA LEU A 299 -13.64 5.05 -10.35
C LEU A 299 -13.75 3.57 -10.67
N TRP A 300 -13.56 2.67 -9.71
CA TRP A 300 -13.59 1.21 -9.91
C TRP A 300 -15.00 0.68 -10.22
N SER A 301 -16.04 1.30 -9.66
CA SER A 301 -17.41 0.97 -10.03
C SER A 301 -17.74 1.38 -11.47
N ARG A 302 -17.12 2.45 -11.98
CA ARG A 302 -17.37 2.97 -13.33
C ARG A 302 -16.43 2.43 -14.40
N ILE A 303 -15.16 2.16 -14.08
CA ILE A 303 -14.09 1.83 -15.05
C ILE A 303 -14.43 0.60 -15.90
N ARG A 304 -15.17 -0.36 -15.34
CA ARG A 304 -15.70 -1.54 -16.03
C ARG A 304 -16.68 -1.22 -17.17
N PHE A 305 -17.35 -0.07 -17.11
CA PHE A 305 -18.26 0.41 -18.15
C PHE A 305 -17.66 1.56 -18.98
N MET A 306 -16.43 1.97 -18.67
CA MET A 306 -15.76 3.03 -19.42
C MET A 306 -15.29 2.52 -20.79
N PRO A 307 -15.19 3.41 -21.79
CA PRO A 307 -14.48 3.10 -23.01
C PRO A 307 -13.04 2.61 -22.73
N ARG A 308 -12.61 1.56 -23.46
CA ARG A 308 -11.29 0.91 -23.31
C ARG A 308 -10.11 1.90 -23.26
N PHE A 309 -10.21 3.01 -23.97
CA PHE A 309 -9.20 4.07 -23.98
C PHE A 309 -8.93 4.63 -22.56
N PHE A 310 -9.96 4.93 -21.78
CA PHE A 310 -9.80 5.44 -20.41
C PHE A 310 -9.22 4.38 -19.47
N VAL A 311 -9.64 3.12 -19.63
CA VAL A 311 -9.12 1.99 -18.85
C VAL A 311 -7.61 1.82 -19.10
N ARG A 312 -7.18 1.89 -20.37
CA ARG A 312 -5.76 1.77 -20.74
C ARG A 312 -4.92 2.94 -20.21
N LEU A 313 -5.46 4.17 -20.22
CA LEU A 313 -4.78 5.33 -19.62
C LEU A 313 -4.60 5.17 -18.12
N TRP A 314 -5.63 4.66 -17.43
CA TRP A 314 -5.55 4.34 -16.00
C TRP A 314 -4.48 3.28 -15.72
N GLN A 315 -4.52 2.15 -16.43
CA GLN A 315 -3.54 1.08 -16.29
C GLN A 315 -2.12 1.58 -16.56
N LEU A 316 -1.92 2.41 -17.58
CA LEU A 316 -0.59 2.95 -17.91
C LEU A 316 -0.07 3.86 -16.80
N ARG A 317 -0.95 4.71 -16.23
CA ARG A 317 -0.60 5.57 -15.10
C ARG A 317 -0.16 4.75 -13.88
N GLU A 318 -0.95 3.75 -13.48
CA GLU A 318 -0.61 2.92 -12.33
C GLU A 318 0.60 2.03 -12.62
N LEU A 319 0.75 1.51 -13.84
CA LEU A 319 1.93 0.74 -14.26
C LEU A 319 3.21 1.57 -14.12
N LYS A 320 3.26 2.79 -14.68
CA LYS A 320 4.43 3.69 -14.58
C LYS A 320 4.81 3.93 -13.12
N LYS A 321 3.82 4.17 -12.27
CA LYS A 321 4.01 4.37 -10.83
C LYS A 321 4.56 3.12 -10.15
N THR A 322 3.98 1.94 -10.42
CA THR A 322 4.42 0.67 -9.84
C THR A 322 5.83 0.30 -10.28
N VAL A 323 6.17 0.44 -11.57
CA VAL A 323 7.51 0.15 -12.11
C VAL A 323 8.56 1.09 -11.52
N ARG A 324 8.28 2.40 -11.49
CA ARG A 324 9.20 3.39 -10.90
C ARG A 324 9.48 3.09 -9.44
N LEU A 325 8.43 2.89 -8.65
CA LEU A 325 8.54 2.57 -7.23
C LEU A 325 9.34 1.27 -7.01
N ALA A 326 9.09 0.25 -7.83
CA ALA A 326 9.83 -1.02 -7.75
C ALA A 326 11.33 -0.82 -8.06
N TYR A 327 11.67 -0.07 -9.11
CA TYR A 327 13.05 0.21 -9.49
C TYR A 327 13.80 1.05 -8.44
N GLU A 328 13.14 2.10 -7.94
CA GLU A 328 13.74 3.05 -7.01
C GLU A 328 13.91 2.45 -5.61
N HIS A 329 13.01 1.56 -5.19
CA HIS A 329 12.95 1.16 -3.78
C HIS A 329 13.07 -0.34 -3.47
N VAL A 330 13.01 -1.23 -4.46
CA VAL A 330 13.08 -2.67 -4.25
C VAL A 330 14.33 -3.24 -4.93
N PRO A 331 15.36 -3.66 -4.17
CA PRO A 331 16.65 -4.11 -4.72
C PRO A 331 16.53 -5.19 -5.79
N PHE A 332 15.64 -6.16 -5.60
CA PHE A 332 15.37 -7.22 -6.58
C PHE A 332 14.93 -6.65 -7.93
N TYR A 333 13.95 -5.74 -7.93
CA TYR A 333 13.45 -5.17 -9.20
C TYR A 333 14.45 -4.24 -9.84
N ARG A 334 15.26 -3.51 -9.06
CA ARG A 334 16.37 -2.73 -9.62
C ARG A 334 17.35 -3.62 -10.38
N SER A 335 17.81 -4.70 -9.75
CA SER A 335 18.72 -5.67 -10.37
C SER A 335 18.09 -6.34 -11.60
N LEU A 336 16.82 -6.75 -11.51
CA LEU A 336 16.09 -7.36 -12.61
C LEU A 336 15.98 -6.42 -13.82
N MET A 337 15.66 -5.15 -13.59
CA MET A 337 15.55 -4.15 -14.65
C MET A 337 16.91 -3.74 -15.23
N ASP A 338 17.92 -3.59 -14.37
CA ASP A 338 19.29 -3.29 -14.81
C ASP A 338 19.87 -4.40 -15.69
N SER A 339 19.66 -5.66 -15.32
CA SER A 339 20.09 -6.82 -16.13
C SER A 339 19.31 -6.99 -17.43
N ALA A 340 18.06 -6.54 -17.48
CA ALA A 340 17.26 -6.46 -18.70
C ALA A 340 17.52 -5.19 -19.53
N HIS A 341 18.40 -4.29 -19.07
CA HIS A 341 18.65 -2.98 -19.67
C HIS A 341 17.38 -2.11 -19.84
N VAL A 342 16.47 -2.17 -18.87
CA VAL A 342 15.22 -1.39 -18.85
C VAL A 342 15.28 -0.33 -17.73
N ARG A 343 14.77 0.87 -18.01
CA ARG A 343 14.55 1.96 -17.06
C ARG A 343 13.06 2.23 -16.91
N PRO A 344 12.60 2.81 -15.78
CA PRO A 344 11.20 3.16 -15.60
C PRO A 344 10.63 4.08 -16.70
N ASP A 345 11.47 4.95 -17.27
CA ASP A 345 11.08 5.88 -18.33
C ASP A 345 10.87 5.19 -19.69
N ASP A 346 11.36 3.95 -19.87
CA ASP A 346 11.15 3.16 -21.09
C ASP A 346 9.73 2.58 -21.18
N ILE A 347 8.94 2.67 -20.09
CA ILE A 347 7.55 2.24 -20.06
C ILE A 347 6.65 3.37 -20.56
N GLY A 348 6.53 3.53 -21.87
CA GLY A 348 5.70 4.54 -22.52
C GLY A 348 4.26 4.10 -22.76
N ARG A 349 4.02 2.79 -22.93
CA ARG A 349 2.73 2.13 -23.19
C ARG A 349 2.65 0.78 -22.48
N LEU A 350 1.46 0.18 -22.43
CA LEU A 350 1.23 -1.09 -21.73
C LEU A 350 2.06 -2.25 -22.31
N GLN A 351 2.32 -2.25 -23.62
CA GLN A 351 3.09 -3.30 -24.29
C GLN A 351 4.56 -3.31 -23.89
N ASP A 352 5.10 -2.18 -23.43
CA ASP A 352 6.51 -2.08 -23.01
C ASP A 352 6.77 -2.88 -21.72
N LEU A 353 5.69 -3.32 -21.04
CA LEU A 353 5.77 -4.33 -19.98
C LEU A 353 6.52 -5.59 -20.48
N GLY A 354 6.38 -5.94 -21.75
CA GLY A 354 7.09 -7.06 -22.39
C GLY A 354 8.62 -6.98 -22.29
N HIS A 355 9.21 -5.79 -22.10
CA HIS A 355 10.65 -5.63 -21.92
C HIS A 355 11.15 -6.15 -20.56
N LEU A 356 10.26 -6.26 -19.57
CA LEU A 356 10.61 -6.76 -18.24
C LEU A 356 10.51 -8.29 -18.21
N PRO A 357 11.46 -9.02 -17.61
CA PRO A 357 11.32 -10.46 -17.41
C PRO A 357 10.11 -10.80 -16.55
N ALA A 358 9.47 -11.94 -16.82
CA ALA A 358 8.42 -12.47 -15.95
C ALA A 358 9.01 -12.87 -14.58
N THR A 359 8.32 -12.54 -13.51
CA THR A 359 8.66 -12.97 -12.15
C THR A 359 7.88 -14.23 -11.76
N SER A 360 8.33 -14.95 -10.75
CA SER A 360 7.64 -16.15 -10.29
C SER A 360 7.84 -16.37 -8.80
N LYS A 361 7.00 -17.25 -8.23
CA LYS A 361 7.15 -17.67 -6.83
C LYS A 361 8.51 -18.30 -6.55
N LEU A 362 9.08 -19.04 -7.52
CA LEU A 362 10.40 -19.66 -7.39
C LEU A 362 11.48 -18.60 -7.31
N LEU A 363 11.48 -17.64 -8.25
CA LEU A 363 12.44 -16.53 -8.25
C LEU A 363 12.38 -15.74 -6.94
N PHE A 364 11.20 -15.49 -6.39
CA PHE A 364 11.08 -14.80 -5.10
C PHE A 364 11.62 -15.63 -3.93
N ARG A 365 11.52 -16.97 -3.94
CA ARG A 365 12.08 -17.81 -2.87
C ARG A 365 13.60 -17.85 -2.88
N GLU A 366 14.22 -17.67 -4.03
CA GLU A 366 15.68 -17.63 -4.18
C GLU A 366 16.31 -16.33 -3.69
N GLN A 367 15.50 -15.31 -3.38
CA GLN A 367 15.97 -14.02 -2.89
C GLN A 367 15.91 -13.94 -1.36
N ALA A 368 16.89 -13.24 -0.78
CA ALA A 368 16.79 -12.80 0.60
C ALA A 368 15.57 -11.90 0.77
N SER A 369 14.84 -12.05 1.88
CA SER A 369 13.57 -11.37 2.09
C SER A 369 13.68 -9.85 1.93
N GLU A 370 14.73 -9.23 2.46
CA GLU A 370 15.02 -7.80 2.37
C GLU A 370 15.15 -7.28 0.93
N ASN A 371 15.59 -8.11 -0.02
CA ASN A 371 15.75 -7.71 -1.42
C ASN A 371 14.41 -7.54 -2.14
N LEU A 372 13.37 -8.19 -1.63
CA LEU A 372 12.01 -8.13 -2.19
C LEU A 372 11.18 -7.00 -1.56
N LEU A 373 11.71 -6.34 -0.52
CA LEU A 373 11.01 -5.30 0.22
C LEU A 373 11.40 -3.93 -0.26
N HIS A 374 10.41 -3.04 -0.23
CA HIS A 374 10.63 -1.62 -0.38
C HIS A 374 11.39 -1.06 0.83
N HIS A 375 12.66 -0.65 0.65
CA HIS A 375 13.55 -0.28 1.76
C HIS A 375 13.06 0.91 2.59
N SER A 376 12.30 1.83 2.00
CA SER A 376 11.78 3.02 2.72
C SER A 376 10.55 2.72 3.60
N PHE A 377 9.96 1.53 3.51
CA PHE A 377 8.77 1.20 4.32
C PHE A 377 9.18 0.76 5.74
N PRO A 378 8.69 1.43 6.79
CA PRO A 378 9.02 1.02 8.16
C PRO A 378 8.35 -0.32 8.48
N PHE A 379 9.15 -1.31 8.88
CA PHE A 379 8.72 -2.69 9.16
C PHE A 379 7.52 -2.80 10.11
N ARG A 380 7.39 -1.88 11.09
CA ARG A 380 6.27 -1.85 12.04
C ARG A 380 4.88 -1.66 11.40
N TYR A 381 4.82 -1.20 10.15
CA TYR A 381 3.57 -1.04 9.40
C TYR A 381 3.29 -2.19 8.43
N VAL A 382 4.19 -3.17 8.40
CA VAL A 382 4.09 -4.37 7.58
C VAL A 382 3.42 -5.47 8.40
N ARG A 383 2.38 -6.05 7.84
CA ARG A 383 1.74 -7.28 8.29
C ARG A 383 2.12 -8.39 7.34
N TRP A 384 2.50 -9.53 7.90
CA TRP A 384 2.87 -10.71 7.14
C TRP A 384 1.66 -11.62 6.97
N THR A 385 1.59 -12.21 5.79
CA THR A 385 0.52 -13.13 5.39
C THR A 385 1.14 -14.27 4.61
N GLU A 386 0.57 -15.47 4.66
CA GLU A 386 1.20 -16.66 4.09
C GLU A 386 0.33 -17.30 3.01
N THR A 387 0.95 -17.74 1.93
CA THR A 387 0.25 -18.49 0.86
C THR A 387 -0.29 -19.83 1.33
N SER A 388 -1.30 -20.35 0.62
CA SER A 388 -1.97 -21.63 0.89
C SER A 388 -1.09 -22.88 0.70
N GLY A 389 0.18 -22.74 0.30
CA GLY A 389 1.15 -23.83 0.30
C GLY A 389 0.71 -25.12 -0.41
N SER A 390 0.16 -25.03 -1.63
CA SER A 390 -0.11 -26.21 -2.47
C SER A 390 1.17 -26.98 -2.84
N THR A 391 2.35 -26.37 -2.63
CA THR A 391 3.68 -26.90 -2.98
C THR A 391 4.59 -27.17 -1.77
N GLY A 392 4.08 -27.30 -0.54
CA GLY A 392 4.87 -27.64 0.65
C GLY A 392 5.28 -26.46 1.56
N GLU A 393 6.03 -25.47 1.06
CA GLU A 393 6.52 -24.35 1.91
C GLU A 393 5.68 -23.06 1.79
N PRO A 394 5.22 -22.46 2.92
CA PRO A 394 4.49 -21.20 2.89
C PRO A 394 5.37 -20.04 2.42
N PHE A 395 4.95 -19.36 1.35
CA PHE A 395 5.54 -18.08 0.93
C PHE A 395 4.93 -16.93 1.73
N CYS A 396 5.77 -16.15 2.41
CA CYS A 396 5.37 -15.01 3.23
C CYS A 396 5.30 -13.72 2.39
N ILE A 397 4.14 -13.07 2.38
CA ILE A 397 3.87 -11.83 1.66
C ILE A 397 3.69 -10.69 2.67
N PRO A 398 4.52 -9.65 2.61
CA PRO A 398 4.40 -8.46 3.44
C PRO A 398 3.38 -7.49 2.84
N ARG A 399 2.57 -6.89 3.71
CA ARG A 399 1.45 -6.03 3.34
C ARG A 399 1.30 -4.86 4.30
N THR A 400 0.89 -3.70 3.79
CA THR A 400 0.44 -2.60 4.64
C THR A 400 -1.04 -2.75 4.98
N SER A 401 -1.56 -1.99 5.94
CA SER A 401 -3.00 -1.89 6.14
C SER A 401 -3.75 -1.42 4.89
N LEU A 402 -3.12 -0.60 4.04
CA LEU A 402 -3.69 -0.15 2.78
C LEU A 402 -3.70 -1.27 1.73
N SER A 403 -2.62 -2.05 1.58
CA SER A 403 -2.62 -3.18 0.65
C SER A 403 -3.51 -4.32 1.12
N LEU A 404 -3.67 -4.53 2.43
CA LEU A 404 -4.70 -5.40 2.97
C LEU A 404 -6.10 -4.87 2.72
N LEU A 405 -6.33 -3.55 2.79
CA LEU A 405 -7.62 -2.97 2.46
C LEU A 405 -7.98 -3.17 0.98
N PHE A 406 -7.01 -3.07 0.08
CA PHE A 406 -7.18 -3.32 -1.35
C PHE A 406 -7.33 -4.82 -1.67
N LYS A 407 -6.52 -5.68 -1.04
CA LYS A 407 -6.56 -7.13 -1.24
C LYS A 407 -7.76 -7.81 -0.58
N ASP A 408 -7.96 -7.60 0.72
CA ASP A 408 -8.91 -8.35 1.56
C ASP A 408 -10.05 -7.48 2.08
N GLY A 409 -9.73 -6.24 2.44
CA GLY A 409 -10.67 -5.30 3.01
C GLY A 409 -11.62 -4.73 1.97
N ARG A 410 -12.31 -3.66 2.36
CA ARG A 410 -13.53 -3.12 1.75
C ARG A 410 -13.59 -2.98 0.23
N TYR A 411 -12.50 -3.02 -0.52
CA TYR A 411 -12.48 -2.82 -1.97
C TYR A 411 -12.87 -4.01 -2.81
N ASN A 412 -12.16 -5.13 -2.67
CA ASN A 412 -12.56 -6.36 -3.34
C ASN A 412 -13.96 -6.74 -2.84
N ILE A 413 -14.20 -6.60 -1.53
CA ILE A 413 -15.54 -6.73 -0.94
C ILE A 413 -16.54 -5.76 -1.59
N HIS A 414 -16.24 -4.48 -1.80
CA HIS A 414 -17.15 -3.55 -2.47
C HIS A 414 -17.36 -3.87 -3.95
N TYR A 415 -16.35 -4.43 -4.63
CA TYR A 415 -16.51 -4.93 -5.99
C TYR A 415 -17.45 -6.14 -6.00
N TRP A 416 -17.30 -7.08 -5.07
CA TRP A 416 -18.26 -8.16 -4.86
C TRP A 416 -19.63 -7.61 -4.56
N HIS A 417 -19.71 -6.63 -3.68
CA HIS A 417 -20.95 -5.95 -3.33
C HIS A 417 -21.54 -5.27 -4.55
N GLN A 418 -20.73 -4.68 -5.43
CA GLN A 418 -21.16 -4.01 -6.64
C GLN A 418 -21.62 -5.02 -7.69
N ALA A 419 -20.90 -6.12 -7.90
CA ALA A 419 -21.33 -7.23 -8.74
C ALA A 419 -22.66 -7.82 -8.25
N LEU A 420 -22.83 -7.94 -6.92
CA LEU A 420 -24.10 -8.33 -6.31
C LEU A 420 -25.16 -7.21 -6.44
N LEU A 421 -24.81 -5.93 -6.28
CA LEU A 421 -25.73 -4.77 -6.45
C LEU A 421 -26.22 -4.65 -7.89
N ASP A 422 -25.34 -4.87 -8.88
CA ASP A 422 -25.66 -4.96 -10.30
C ASP A 422 -26.69 -6.09 -10.54
N GLN A 423 -26.66 -7.13 -9.70
CA GLN A 423 -27.62 -8.23 -9.67
C GLN A 423 -28.83 -7.95 -8.75
N GLY A 424 -28.98 -6.73 -8.24
CA GLY A 424 -30.12 -6.27 -7.44
C GLY A 424 -29.99 -6.48 -5.92
N VAL A 425 -28.81 -6.84 -5.40
CA VAL A 425 -28.60 -7.11 -3.97
C VAL A 425 -28.42 -5.82 -3.19
N SER A 426 -29.27 -5.57 -2.20
CA SER A 426 -29.09 -4.39 -1.34
C SER A 426 -27.78 -4.48 -0.55
N TYR A 427 -27.16 -3.35 -0.24
CA TYR A 427 -25.96 -3.31 0.61
C TYR A 427 -26.16 -4.08 1.93
N ARG A 428 -27.35 -3.98 2.55
CA ARG A 428 -27.73 -4.69 3.78
C ARG A 428 -27.73 -6.21 3.61
N ALA A 429 -28.04 -6.71 2.44
CA ALA A 429 -28.11 -8.15 2.17
C ALA A 429 -26.75 -8.81 2.07
N ILE A 430 -25.75 -8.05 1.63
CA ILE A 430 -24.37 -8.55 1.50
C ILE A 430 -23.69 -8.66 2.85
N HIS A 431 -24.16 -7.85 3.80
CA HIS A 431 -23.83 -8.04 5.20
C HIS A 431 -24.44 -9.36 5.72
N ASN A 432 -25.54 -9.93 5.21
CA ASN A 432 -26.04 -11.23 5.70
C ASN A 432 -25.35 -12.46 5.04
N THR A 433 -24.02 -12.57 5.17
CA THR A 433 -23.21 -13.61 4.50
C THR A 433 -22.78 -14.74 5.45
N LEU A 434 -22.95 -15.99 5.04
CA LEU A 434 -22.29 -17.15 5.66
C LEU A 434 -21.12 -17.62 4.78
N ARG A 435 -19.94 -17.79 5.38
CA ARG A 435 -18.74 -18.23 4.67
C ARG A 435 -18.14 -19.48 5.30
N VAL A 436 -17.95 -20.52 4.50
CA VAL A 436 -17.14 -21.69 4.86
C VAL A 436 -15.74 -21.51 4.28
N ALA A 437 -14.73 -21.41 5.14
CA ALA A 437 -13.35 -21.09 4.76
C ALA A 437 -12.30 -21.69 5.72
N HIS A 438 -11.02 -21.48 5.44
CA HIS A 438 -9.95 -21.91 6.35
C HIS A 438 -9.80 -20.98 7.56
N ILE A 439 -9.48 -21.53 8.73
CA ILE A 439 -9.26 -20.80 9.99
C ILE A 439 -8.24 -19.65 9.85
N ARG A 440 -7.21 -19.80 9.00
CA ARG A 440 -6.19 -18.76 8.75
C ARG A 440 -6.66 -17.60 7.86
N THR A 441 -7.81 -17.71 7.19
CA THR A 441 -8.43 -16.61 6.43
C THR A 441 -9.38 -15.76 7.27
N LEU A 442 -9.45 -16.03 8.58
CA LEU A 442 -10.28 -15.29 9.53
C LEU A 442 -9.48 -14.07 10.02
N PRO A 443 -9.93 -12.83 9.76
CA PRO A 443 -9.34 -11.67 10.40
C PRO A 443 -9.67 -11.71 11.91
N GLU A 444 -8.65 -11.70 12.76
CA GLU A 444 -8.81 -11.77 14.23
C GLU A 444 -9.69 -10.66 14.81
N LYS A 445 -9.85 -9.52 14.11
CA LYS A 445 -10.77 -8.43 14.45
C LYS A 445 -11.18 -7.63 13.21
N GLU A 446 -12.37 -7.89 12.64
CA GLU A 446 -13.08 -6.87 11.85
C GLU A 446 -14.08 -6.13 12.75
N PRO A 447 -13.95 -4.80 12.96
CA PRO A 447 -14.82 -4.05 13.88
C PRO A 447 -16.20 -3.68 13.32
N SER A 448 -16.49 -4.01 12.06
CA SER A 448 -17.81 -3.79 11.47
C SER A 448 -18.35 -5.14 11.03
N ALA A 449 -19.10 -5.74 11.96
CA ALA A 449 -20.13 -6.77 11.83
C ALA A 449 -20.36 -7.47 10.47
N VAL A 450 -21.01 -8.65 10.54
CA VAL A 450 -21.81 -9.27 9.48
C VAL A 450 -21.15 -10.35 8.57
N TYR A 451 -20.41 -11.30 9.15
CA TYR A 451 -20.13 -12.59 8.49
C TYR A 451 -20.25 -13.73 9.49
N PHE A 452 -21.02 -14.76 9.17
CA PHE A 452 -21.06 -16.00 9.95
C PHE A 452 -20.09 -17.02 9.34
N PHE A 453 -19.08 -17.43 10.09
CA PHE A 453 -18.00 -18.27 9.55
C PHE A 453 -18.06 -19.70 10.07
N ARG A 454 -17.74 -20.66 9.19
CA ARG A 454 -17.48 -22.06 9.57
C ARG A 454 -16.15 -22.53 8.96
N PRO A 455 -15.33 -23.28 9.72
CA PRO A 455 -14.11 -23.84 9.16
C PRO A 455 -14.45 -24.96 8.16
N ILE A 456 -13.67 -25.10 7.08
CA ILE A 456 -13.85 -26.21 6.12
C ILE A 456 -13.76 -27.58 6.83
N GLY A 457 -12.94 -27.70 7.87
CA GLY A 457 -12.84 -28.91 8.69
C GLY A 457 -14.16 -29.34 9.33
N ALA A 458 -15.02 -28.39 9.72
CA ALA A 458 -16.33 -28.70 10.31
C ALA A 458 -17.26 -29.41 9.32
N VAL A 459 -17.12 -29.18 8.01
CA VAL A 459 -17.90 -29.92 7.00
C VAL A 459 -17.53 -31.41 7.00
N ARG A 460 -16.31 -31.76 7.41
CA ARG A 460 -15.85 -33.16 7.51
C ARG A 460 -16.23 -33.79 8.83
N GLU A 461 -15.98 -33.07 9.92
CA GLU A 461 -16.20 -33.55 11.28
C GLU A 461 -17.68 -33.71 11.59
N ASP A 462 -18.47 -32.66 11.32
CA ASP A 462 -19.91 -32.67 11.50
C ASP A 462 -20.63 -31.82 10.42
N PRO A 463 -20.85 -32.38 9.21
CA PRO A 463 -21.60 -31.68 8.18
C PRO A 463 -23.03 -31.33 8.60
N LYS A 464 -23.63 -32.06 9.56
CA LYS A 464 -24.98 -31.76 10.06
C LYS A 464 -24.99 -30.44 10.81
N GLU A 465 -23.97 -30.15 11.61
CA GLU A 465 -23.83 -28.85 12.29
C GLU A 465 -23.77 -27.71 11.27
N VAL A 466 -22.96 -27.84 10.21
CA VAL A 466 -22.82 -26.80 9.19
C VAL A 466 -24.13 -26.59 8.42
N ILE A 467 -24.83 -27.68 8.06
CA ILE A 467 -26.14 -27.61 7.40
C ILE A 467 -27.19 -26.99 8.32
N THR A 468 -27.18 -27.33 9.61
CA THR A 468 -28.10 -26.76 10.60
C THR A 468 -27.86 -25.27 10.75
N ALA A 469 -26.59 -24.85 10.86
CA ALA A 469 -26.23 -23.43 10.91
C ALA A 469 -26.64 -22.67 9.64
N LEU A 470 -26.48 -23.28 8.46
CA LEU A 470 -26.96 -22.73 7.19
C LEU A 470 -28.48 -22.47 7.22
N LYS A 471 -29.24 -23.43 7.78
CA LYS A 471 -30.69 -23.31 7.90
C LYS A 471 -31.11 -22.28 8.94
N GLU A 472 -30.47 -22.24 10.11
CA GLU A 472 -30.82 -21.30 11.17
C GLU A 472 -30.43 -19.86 10.83
N PHE A 473 -29.27 -19.68 10.18
CA PHE A 473 -28.76 -18.36 9.84
C PHE A 473 -29.50 -17.73 8.65
N HIS A 474 -30.05 -18.54 7.73
CA HIS A 474 -30.72 -18.08 6.51
C HIS A 474 -29.90 -17.01 5.75
N PRO A 475 -28.68 -17.33 5.26
CA PRO A 475 -27.82 -16.35 4.63
C PRO A 475 -28.43 -15.84 3.31
N GLU A 476 -28.27 -14.54 3.05
CA GLU A 476 -28.56 -14.01 1.71
C GLU A 476 -27.42 -14.34 0.73
N VAL A 477 -26.19 -14.50 1.23
CA VAL A 477 -25.03 -14.96 0.44
C VAL A 477 -24.35 -16.13 1.13
N PHE A 478 -24.14 -17.23 0.40
CA PHE A 478 -23.34 -18.36 0.90
C PHE A 478 -22.07 -18.54 0.06
N LYS A 479 -20.91 -18.52 0.73
CA LYS A 479 -19.59 -18.61 0.10
C LYS A 479 -18.82 -19.84 0.57
N ALA A 480 -18.42 -20.70 -0.36
CA ALA A 480 -17.64 -21.92 -0.11
C ALA A 480 -16.91 -22.38 -1.39
N PRO A 481 -15.82 -23.16 -1.30
CA PRO A 481 -15.29 -23.86 -2.47
C PRO A 481 -16.35 -24.79 -3.09
N PRO A 482 -16.31 -25.04 -4.42
CA PRO A 482 -17.33 -25.84 -5.11
C PRO A 482 -17.36 -27.28 -4.58
N THR A 483 -16.21 -27.88 -4.27
CA THR A 483 -16.14 -29.21 -3.66
C THR A 483 -16.84 -29.27 -2.30
N VAL A 484 -16.73 -28.23 -1.50
CA VAL A 484 -17.38 -28.11 -0.18
C VAL A 484 -18.89 -27.96 -0.34
N MET A 485 -19.36 -27.17 -1.31
CA MET A 485 -20.79 -27.06 -1.61
C MET A 485 -21.37 -28.43 -1.99
N ILE A 486 -20.70 -29.18 -2.88
CA ILE A 486 -21.10 -30.54 -3.27
C ILE A 486 -21.13 -31.50 -2.08
N GLU A 487 -20.16 -31.42 -1.17
CA GLU A 487 -20.15 -32.23 0.06
C GLU A 487 -21.36 -31.95 0.95
N LEU A 488 -21.72 -30.68 1.12
CA LEU A 488 -22.90 -30.29 1.89
C LEU A 488 -24.20 -30.80 1.25
N VAL A 489 -24.33 -30.70 -0.07
CA VAL A 489 -25.48 -31.25 -0.83
C VAL A 489 -25.63 -32.74 -0.53
N ARG A 490 -24.55 -33.50 -0.71
CA ARG A 490 -24.57 -34.95 -0.53
C ARG A 490 -24.74 -35.37 0.92
N ALA A 491 -24.17 -34.61 1.85
CA ALA A 491 -24.37 -34.85 3.28
C ALA A 491 -25.84 -34.61 3.68
N ALA A 492 -26.49 -33.58 3.14
CA ALA A 492 -27.90 -33.31 3.38
C ALA A 492 -28.79 -34.48 2.89
N GLU A 493 -28.51 -35.00 1.70
CA GLU A 493 -29.19 -36.18 1.13
C GLU A 493 -28.96 -37.43 1.99
N ARG A 494 -27.69 -37.75 2.27
CA ARG A 494 -27.30 -38.95 3.02
C ARG A 494 -27.88 -38.98 4.44
N LEU A 495 -27.92 -37.83 5.11
CA LEU A 495 -28.39 -37.70 6.48
C LEU A 495 -29.90 -37.43 6.59
N GLY A 496 -30.62 -37.37 5.45
CA GLY A 496 -32.06 -37.12 5.44
C GLY A 496 -32.42 -35.75 6.01
N LEU A 497 -31.56 -34.74 5.85
CA LEU A 497 -31.76 -33.41 6.43
C LEU A 497 -32.73 -32.56 5.63
N GLY A 498 -33.28 -33.05 4.52
CA GLY A 498 -34.19 -32.30 3.64
C GLY A 498 -33.46 -31.23 2.82
N LYS A 499 -34.24 -30.34 2.19
CA LYS A 499 -33.69 -29.32 1.27
C LYS A 499 -32.73 -28.36 1.99
N LEU A 500 -31.64 -28.02 1.32
CA LEU A 500 -30.75 -26.93 1.74
C LEU A 500 -31.49 -25.58 1.63
N PRO A 501 -31.12 -24.57 2.43
CA PRO A 501 -31.67 -23.24 2.26
C PRO A 501 -31.33 -22.70 0.86
N THR A 502 -32.12 -21.75 0.39
CA THR A 502 -31.89 -21.04 -0.87
C THR A 502 -31.37 -19.64 -0.55
N PRO A 503 -30.03 -19.45 -0.47
CA PRO A 503 -29.45 -18.12 -0.45
C PRO A 503 -29.88 -17.35 -1.69
N ARG A 504 -29.83 -16.03 -1.60
CA ARG A 504 -30.06 -15.19 -2.76
C ARG A 504 -28.93 -15.38 -3.79
N TYR A 505 -27.68 -15.59 -3.33
CA TYR A 505 -26.51 -15.85 -4.17
C TYR A 505 -25.56 -16.88 -3.56
N LEU A 506 -24.94 -17.67 -4.45
CA LEU A 506 -23.82 -18.55 -4.11
C LEU A 506 -22.53 -18.02 -4.73
N ILE A 507 -21.44 -18.06 -3.95
CA ILE A 507 -20.12 -17.64 -4.41
C ILE A 507 -19.12 -18.77 -4.20
N SER A 508 -18.56 -19.25 -5.29
CA SER A 508 -17.43 -20.17 -5.32
C SER A 508 -16.10 -19.43 -5.29
N TYR A 509 -15.06 -20.13 -4.85
CA TYR A 509 -13.69 -19.62 -4.88
C TYR A 509 -12.64 -20.72 -4.77
N GLY A 510 -11.45 -20.43 -5.28
CA GLY A 510 -10.23 -21.19 -5.01
C GLY A 510 -10.10 -22.53 -5.74
N GLU A 511 -11.12 -22.96 -6.48
CA GLU A 511 -11.14 -24.17 -7.31
C GLU A 511 -12.01 -23.90 -8.55
N SER A 512 -11.64 -24.47 -9.70
CA SER A 512 -12.43 -24.36 -10.93
C SER A 512 -13.68 -25.23 -10.87
N PHE A 513 -14.74 -24.79 -11.56
CA PHE A 513 -15.94 -25.58 -11.83
C PHE A 513 -15.75 -26.52 -13.03
N ASP A 514 -16.37 -27.69 -12.96
CA ASP A 514 -16.92 -28.32 -14.18
C ASP A 514 -18.41 -27.97 -14.36
N PRO A 515 -18.95 -27.96 -15.60
CA PRO A 515 -20.35 -27.63 -15.85
C PRO A 515 -21.38 -28.51 -15.12
N GLY A 516 -21.03 -29.76 -14.81
CA GLY A 516 -21.89 -30.68 -14.07
C GLY A 516 -21.99 -30.32 -12.58
N GLN A 517 -20.86 -29.98 -11.96
CA GLN A 517 -20.81 -29.51 -10.57
C GLN A 517 -21.65 -28.26 -10.35
N ARG A 518 -21.55 -27.28 -11.28
CA ARG A 518 -22.35 -26.05 -11.23
C ARG A 518 -23.84 -26.38 -11.16
N LYS A 519 -24.32 -27.22 -12.07
CA LYS A 519 -25.74 -27.62 -12.10
C LYS A 519 -26.18 -28.33 -10.81
N ILE A 520 -25.36 -29.25 -10.28
CA ILE A 520 -25.68 -29.94 -9.02
C ILE A 520 -25.84 -28.94 -7.87
N ILE A 521 -24.93 -27.97 -7.76
CA ILE A 521 -24.98 -26.93 -6.73
C ILE A 521 -26.23 -26.06 -6.92
N GLU A 522 -26.48 -25.58 -8.15
CA GLU A 522 -27.61 -24.71 -8.44
C GLU A 522 -28.96 -25.40 -8.20
N ASP A 523 -29.11 -26.67 -8.61
CA ASP A 523 -30.32 -27.47 -8.38
C ASP A 523 -30.57 -27.70 -6.88
N ALA A 524 -29.53 -28.02 -6.12
CA ALA A 524 -29.66 -28.35 -4.70
C ALA A 524 -29.97 -27.15 -3.81
N PHE A 525 -29.32 -26.01 -4.08
CA PHE A 525 -29.56 -24.76 -3.34
C PHE A 525 -30.72 -23.95 -3.92
N GLY A 526 -31.09 -24.16 -5.19
CA GLY A 526 -32.17 -23.43 -5.86
C GLY A 526 -31.81 -22.00 -6.26
N THR A 527 -30.53 -21.69 -6.46
CA THR A 527 -30.05 -20.37 -6.91
C THR A 527 -28.78 -20.53 -7.73
N ARG A 528 -28.42 -19.48 -8.50
CA ARG A 528 -27.21 -19.46 -9.33
C ARG A 528 -25.95 -19.34 -8.50
N VAL A 529 -24.86 -19.94 -9.00
CA VAL A 529 -23.53 -19.81 -8.40
C VAL A 529 -22.58 -18.98 -9.26
N PHE A 530 -21.81 -18.10 -8.64
CA PHE A 530 -20.84 -17.24 -9.30
C PHE A 530 -19.44 -17.56 -8.81
N ASP A 531 -18.44 -17.36 -9.66
CA ASP A 531 -17.05 -17.67 -9.36
C ASP A 531 -16.15 -16.42 -9.29
N HIS A 532 -14.96 -16.59 -8.73
CA HIS A 532 -13.84 -15.68 -8.99
C HIS A 532 -12.51 -16.39 -9.07
N TYR A 533 -11.64 -15.75 -9.84
CA TYR A 533 -10.25 -16.11 -9.92
C TYR A 533 -9.40 -15.15 -9.09
N GLY A 534 -8.49 -15.71 -8.30
CA GLY A 534 -7.59 -14.96 -7.46
C GLY A 534 -6.56 -15.86 -6.77
N LEU A 535 -5.51 -15.24 -6.26
CA LEU A 535 -4.40 -15.90 -5.57
C LEU A 535 -4.19 -15.24 -4.22
N GLU A 536 -3.63 -15.99 -3.28
CA GLU A 536 -3.28 -15.42 -1.98
C GLU A 536 -2.24 -14.33 -2.14
N GLU A 537 -1.31 -14.42 -3.09
CA GLU A 537 -0.26 -13.45 -3.40
C GLU A 537 -0.80 -12.06 -3.76
N VAL A 538 -1.77 -12.02 -4.68
CA VAL A 538 -2.20 -10.78 -5.34
C VAL A 538 -3.67 -10.40 -5.12
N GLY A 539 -4.48 -11.24 -4.47
CA GLY A 539 -5.91 -11.00 -4.29
C GLY A 539 -6.77 -11.50 -5.46
N ILE A 540 -7.93 -10.87 -5.66
CA ILE A 540 -8.95 -11.30 -6.62
C ILE A 540 -8.71 -10.61 -7.97
N ILE A 541 -8.27 -11.41 -8.95
CA ILE A 541 -7.89 -10.95 -10.29
C ILE A 541 -9.13 -10.66 -11.15
N GLY A 542 -10.23 -11.38 -10.93
CA GLY A 542 -11.48 -11.15 -11.64
C GLY A 542 -12.67 -11.92 -11.07
N ALA A 543 -13.88 -11.56 -11.51
CA ALA A 543 -15.13 -12.20 -11.07
C ALA A 543 -16.02 -12.60 -12.26
N ASP A 544 -16.80 -13.66 -12.06
CA ASP A 544 -17.81 -14.16 -12.98
C ASP A 544 -18.99 -13.18 -13.15
N CYS A 545 -19.73 -13.30 -14.24
CA CYS A 545 -20.92 -12.50 -14.50
C CYS A 545 -22.14 -13.37 -14.83
N GLU A 546 -23.24 -12.73 -15.17
CA GLU A 546 -24.54 -13.34 -15.44
C GLU A 546 -24.53 -14.21 -16.70
N GLU A 547 -23.51 -14.10 -17.54
CA GLU A 547 -23.37 -14.89 -18.76
C GLU A 547 -22.57 -16.19 -18.54
N HIS A 548 -21.89 -16.34 -17.40
CA HIS A 548 -21.01 -17.48 -17.09
C HIS A 548 -20.02 -17.84 -18.21
N ASN A 549 -19.58 -16.83 -18.96
CA ASN A 549 -18.72 -16.98 -20.12
C ASN A 549 -17.36 -16.31 -19.88
N GLY A 550 -16.60 -16.87 -18.94
CA GLY A 550 -15.31 -16.33 -18.51
C GLY A 550 -15.42 -15.25 -17.42
N ILE A 551 -14.28 -15.00 -16.78
CA ILE A 551 -14.17 -14.18 -15.58
C ILE A 551 -13.72 -12.76 -15.95
N HIS A 552 -14.53 -11.74 -15.71
CA HIS A 552 -14.15 -10.35 -16.01
C HIS A 552 -12.94 -9.93 -15.18
N VAL A 553 -11.90 -9.45 -15.86
CA VAL A 553 -10.66 -8.98 -15.22
C VAL A 553 -10.90 -7.65 -14.50
N ASN A 554 -10.32 -7.52 -13.31
CA ASN A 554 -10.32 -6.30 -12.49
C ASN A 554 -9.22 -5.34 -12.98
N GLU A 555 -9.38 -4.78 -14.17
CA GLU A 555 -8.37 -3.96 -14.86
C GLU A 555 -7.99 -2.68 -14.11
N GLU A 556 -8.78 -2.28 -13.12
CA GLU A 556 -8.44 -1.20 -12.21
C GLU A 556 -7.25 -1.52 -11.28
N SER A 557 -7.04 -2.81 -11.02
CA SER A 557 -6.03 -3.33 -10.08
C SER A 557 -4.97 -4.17 -10.75
N TYR A 558 -5.25 -4.70 -11.95
CA TYR A 558 -4.39 -5.65 -12.65
C TYR A 558 -4.18 -5.28 -14.12
N ILE A 559 -3.00 -5.63 -14.60
CA ILE A 559 -2.77 -5.96 -16.01
C ILE A 559 -2.61 -7.48 -16.08
N VAL A 560 -3.32 -8.12 -17.00
CA VAL A 560 -3.23 -9.57 -17.25
C VAL A 560 -2.66 -9.78 -18.65
N GLU A 561 -1.58 -10.55 -18.73
CA GLU A 561 -0.98 -11.03 -19.98
C GLU A 561 -1.12 -12.55 -20.05
N ILE A 562 -1.17 -13.09 -21.26
CA ILE A 562 -1.07 -14.54 -21.50
C ILE A 562 0.23 -14.78 -22.26
N LEU A 563 1.13 -15.58 -21.70
CA LEU A 563 2.41 -15.91 -22.33
C LEU A 563 2.45 -17.33 -22.85
N ASP A 564 3.10 -17.54 -23.99
CA ASP A 564 3.50 -18.89 -24.41
C ASP A 564 4.62 -19.46 -23.52
N ASP A 565 5.09 -20.65 -23.90
CA ASP A 565 6.16 -21.33 -23.20
C ASP A 565 7.54 -20.66 -23.45
N ASP A 566 7.68 -19.91 -24.55
CA ASP A 566 8.87 -19.12 -24.89
C ASP A 566 8.90 -17.75 -24.17
N GLY A 567 7.81 -17.34 -23.54
CA GLY A 567 7.69 -16.09 -22.79
C GLY A 567 7.13 -14.90 -23.58
N ASN A 568 6.60 -15.12 -24.79
CA ASN A 568 6.00 -14.09 -25.62
C ASN A 568 4.50 -13.95 -25.33
N VAL A 569 3.99 -12.72 -25.43
CA VAL A 569 2.54 -12.46 -25.29
C VAL A 569 1.80 -13.03 -26.50
N VAL A 570 0.80 -13.87 -26.24
CA VAL A 570 -0.02 -14.48 -27.29
C VAL A 570 -1.26 -13.65 -27.60
N GLU A 571 -1.83 -13.87 -28.79
CA GLU A 571 -3.09 -13.25 -29.19
C GLU A 571 -4.26 -13.71 -28.31
N ALA A 572 -5.28 -12.85 -28.18
CA ALA A 572 -6.50 -13.17 -27.47
C ALA A 572 -7.14 -14.46 -28.04
N GLY A 573 -7.70 -15.29 -27.15
CA GLY A 573 -8.23 -16.61 -27.49
C GLY A 573 -7.21 -17.75 -27.43
N THR A 574 -5.91 -17.45 -27.47
CA THR A 574 -4.83 -18.45 -27.39
C THR A 574 -4.53 -18.81 -25.93
N SER A 575 -4.43 -20.11 -25.63
CA SER A 575 -4.07 -20.61 -24.30
C SER A 575 -2.58 -20.41 -24.01
N GLY A 576 -2.27 -19.95 -22.82
CA GLY A 576 -0.91 -19.77 -22.32
C GLY A 576 -0.88 -19.62 -20.79
N ARG A 577 0.25 -19.19 -20.27
CA ARG A 577 0.47 -18.91 -18.85
C ARG A 577 -0.17 -17.58 -18.48
N ILE A 578 -0.90 -17.55 -17.38
CA ILE A 578 -1.51 -16.33 -16.87
C ILE A 578 -0.44 -15.55 -16.10
N ILE A 579 -0.15 -14.33 -16.57
CA ILE A 579 0.81 -13.43 -15.95
C ILE A 579 0.06 -12.18 -15.47
N VAL A 580 0.37 -11.71 -14.27
CA VAL A 580 -0.31 -10.58 -13.66
C VAL A 580 0.65 -9.51 -13.15
N THR A 581 0.31 -8.24 -13.38
CA THR A 581 0.92 -7.11 -12.69
C THR A 581 -0.10 -6.49 -11.76
N TYR A 582 0.19 -6.44 -10.45
CA TYR A 582 -0.72 -5.94 -9.41
C TYR A 582 -0.27 -4.59 -8.85
N PHE A 583 -1.14 -3.59 -8.87
CA PHE A 583 -0.78 -2.21 -8.55
C PHE A 583 -0.70 -1.88 -7.05
N TYR A 584 -1.35 -2.67 -6.19
CA TYR A 584 -1.65 -2.26 -4.82
C TYR A 584 -0.88 -2.99 -3.71
N ASN A 585 0.26 -3.62 -4.03
CA ASN A 585 1.24 -4.01 -3.02
C ASN A 585 2.54 -3.19 -3.11
N TYR A 586 2.55 -2.03 -2.47
CA TYR A 586 3.70 -1.11 -2.47
C TYR A 586 4.91 -1.61 -1.67
N VAL A 587 4.73 -2.57 -0.76
CA VAL A 587 5.84 -3.09 0.06
C VAL A 587 6.60 -4.18 -0.68
N MET A 588 5.87 -5.01 -1.41
CA MET A 588 6.42 -6.07 -2.26
C MET A 588 5.62 -6.10 -3.57
N PRO A 589 6.05 -5.34 -4.59
CA PRO A 589 5.38 -5.29 -5.87
C PRO A 589 5.36 -6.66 -6.57
N PHE A 590 4.29 -6.93 -7.32
CA PHE A 590 4.16 -8.10 -8.18
C PHE A 590 4.04 -7.62 -9.62
N ILE A 591 5.16 -7.61 -10.35
CA ILE A 591 5.24 -7.15 -11.75
C ILE A 591 5.53 -8.36 -12.64
N ARG A 592 4.71 -8.54 -13.68
CA ARG A 592 4.72 -9.74 -14.55
C ARG A 592 4.84 -11.05 -13.78
N TYR A 593 4.06 -11.20 -12.72
CA TYR A 593 4.08 -12.37 -11.87
C TYR A 593 3.37 -13.56 -12.53
N ASP A 594 4.11 -14.65 -12.74
CA ASP A 594 3.59 -15.93 -13.21
C ASP A 594 2.78 -16.60 -12.09
N THR A 595 1.47 -16.72 -12.33
CA THR A 595 0.53 -17.29 -11.36
C THR A 595 0.72 -18.79 -11.19
N GLY A 596 1.38 -19.44 -12.15
CA GLY A 596 1.45 -20.89 -12.27
C GLY A 596 0.21 -21.52 -12.90
N ASP A 597 -0.79 -20.72 -13.27
CA ASP A 597 -2.02 -21.19 -13.92
C ASP A 597 -1.98 -20.94 -15.44
N ARG A 598 -2.82 -21.68 -16.18
CA ARG A 598 -3.03 -21.51 -17.61
C ARG A 598 -4.43 -21.01 -17.92
N GLY A 599 -4.53 -20.27 -19.01
CA GLY A 599 -5.80 -19.76 -19.50
C GLY A 599 -5.63 -18.90 -20.75
N ARG A 600 -6.71 -18.23 -21.12
CA ARG A 600 -6.78 -17.35 -22.29
C ARG A 600 -7.66 -16.14 -22.04
N LEU A 601 -7.32 -15.03 -22.67
CA LEU A 601 -8.13 -13.81 -22.66
C LEU A 601 -9.18 -13.86 -23.77
N LEU A 602 -10.43 -13.63 -23.40
CA LEU A 602 -11.58 -13.45 -24.28
C LEU A 602 -11.86 -11.95 -24.36
N THR A 603 -11.73 -11.37 -25.55
CA THR A 603 -11.85 -9.91 -25.75
C THR A 603 -13.14 -9.52 -26.47
N ASP A 604 -13.93 -10.49 -26.92
CA ASP A 604 -15.24 -10.25 -27.50
C ASP A 604 -16.16 -9.57 -26.48
N PRO A 605 -17.03 -8.63 -26.91
CA PRO A 605 -18.01 -7.99 -26.04
C PRO A 605 -18.84 -9.00 -25.25
N CYS A 606 -19.01 -8.74 -23.96
CA CYS A 606 -19.90 -9.54 -23.12
C CYS A 606 -21.31 -8.96 -23.15
N PRO A 607 -22.37 -9.78 -23.29
CA PRO A 607 -23.77 -9.32 -23.21
C PRO A 607 -24.11 -8.57 -21.90
N CYS A 608 -23.36 -8.80 -20.82
CA CYS A 608 -23.54 -8.08 -19.56
C CYS A 608 -23.17 -6.58 -19.62
N GLY A 609 -22.59 -6.10 -20.74
CA GLY A 609 -22.25 -4.70 -20.97
C GLY A 609 -20.94 -4.23 -20.34
N ARG A 610 -20.23 -5.09 -19.59
CA ARG A 610 -18.90 -4.78 -19.07
C ARG A 610 -17.86 -4.81 -20.19
N SER A 611 -17.00 -3.80 -20.22
CA SER A 611 -15.97 -3.57 -21.24
C SER A 611 -14.64 -4.28 -20.97
N SER A 612 -14.47 -4.89 -19.80
CA SER A 612 -13.23 -5.61 -19.46
C SER A 612 -13.15 -6.95 -20.20
N PRO A 613 -11.94 -7.40 -20.59
CA PRO A 613 -11.76 -8.72 -21.13
C PRO A 613 -12.11 -9.76 -20.06
N ARG A 614 -12.44 -10.96 -20.53
CA ARG A 614 -12.78 -12.10 -19.68
C ARG A 614 -11.65 -13.11 -19.72
N LEU A 615 -11.34 -13.71 -18.59
CA LEU A 615 -10.33 -14.75 -18.45
C LEU A 615 -11.02 -16.12 -18.42
N SER A 616 -10.64 -17.00 -19.33
CA SER A 616 -10.97 -18.43 -19.24
C SER A 616 -9.81 -19.14 -18.57
N VAL A 617 -10.01 -19.58 -17.32
CA VAL A 617 -9.00 -20.28 -16.54
C VAL A 617 -9.12 -21.78 -16.84
N GLU A 618 -8.03 -22.37 -17.32
CA GLU A 618 -7.99 -23.78 -17.74
C GLU A 618 -7.52 -24.69 -16.59
N GLY A 619 -6.68 -24.19 -15.68
CA GLY A 619 -6.22 -24.92 -14.49
C GLY A 619 -4.81 -24.55 -14.06
N TRP A 620 -4.31 -25.21 -13.02
CA TRP A 620 -2.93 -25.04 -12.51
C TRP A 620 -1.93 -25.84 -13.36
N ARG A 621 -0.65 -25.46 -13.40
CA ARG A 621 0.40 -26.22 -14.13
C ARG A 621 0.47 -27.71 -13.76
N GLY A 622 0.15 -28.09 -12.52
CA GLY A 622 0.06 -29.50 -12.09
C GLY A 622 -1.32 -30.15 -12.31
N SER A 623 -2.22 -29.49 -13.02
CA SER A 623 -3.41 -30.12 -13.60
C SER A 623 -3.08 -30.94 -14.85
N PHE A 624 -1.82 -31.01 -15.28
CA PHE A 624 -1.40 -31.88 -16.38
C PHE A 624 -0.65 -33.10 -15.84
N LEU A 625 -0.99 -34.27 -16.37
CA LEU A 625 -0.25 -35.50 -16.15
C LEU A 625 0.39 -35.93 -17.48
N THR A 626 1.70 -36.17 -17.47
CA THR A 626 2.36 -36.83 -18.61
C THR A 626 2.34 -38.34 -18.40
N ILE A 627 1.68 -39.07 -19.28
CA ILE A 627 1.60 -40.53 -19.27
C ILE A 627 1.78 -41.07 -20.69
N ALA A 628 2.60 -42.12 -20.85
CA ALA A 628 2.96 -42.68 -22.15
C ALA A 628 3.42 -41.62 -23.17
N GLY A 629 4.22 -40.64 -22.72
CA GLY A 629 4.71 -39.53 -23.55
C GLY A 629 3.67 -38.46 -23.95
N ARG A 630 2.39 -38.63 -23.57
CA ARG A 630 1.31 -37.68 -23.84
C ARG A 630 1.04 -36.83 -22.61
N LYS A 631 0.93 -35.51 -22.80
CA LYS A 631 0.56 -34.56 -21.74
C LYS A 631 -0.96 -34.38 -21.76
N ILE A 632 -1.63 -34.87 -20.72
CA ILE A 632 -3.11 -34.91 -20.62
C ILE A 632 -3.56 -34.00 -19.47
N HIS A 633 -4.56 -33.17 -19.70
CA HIS A 633 -5.09 -32.27 -18.69
C HIS A 633 -6.12 -32.97 -17.76
N SER A 634 -6.20 -32.54 -16.50
CA SER A 634 -7.10 -33.10 -15.48
C SER A 634 -8.55 -33.06 -15.93
N ALA A 635 -8.95 -31.98 -16.60
CA ALA A 635 -10.30 -31.82 -17.14
C ALA A 635 -10.66 -32.87 -18.20
N GLU A 636 -9.69 -33.39 -18.94
CA GLU A 636 -9.93 -34.46 -19.92
C GLU A 636 -10.31 -35.76 -19.20
N PHE A 637 -9.60 -36.11 -18.13
CA PHE A 637 -9.96 -37.25 -17.28
C PHE A 637 -11.33 -37.04 -16.61
N THR A 638 -11.59 -35.81 -16.13
CA THR A 638 -12.90 -35.43 -15.59
C THR A 638 -14.01 -35.61 -16.62
N ALA A 639 -13.75 -35.36 -17.91
CA ALA A 639 -14.76 -35.48 -18.97
C ALA A 639 -15.29 -36.91 -19.11
N VAL A 640 -14.43 -37.93 -19.02
CA VAL A 640 -14.85 -39.34 -19.00
C VAL A 640 -15.73 -39.63 -17.77
N LEU A 641 -15.30 -39.13 -16.61
CA LEU A 641 -15.96 -39.41 -15.33
C LEU A 641 -17.28 -38.65 -15.14
N ARG A 642 -17.52 -37.60 -15.93
CA ARG A 642 -18.73 -36.77 -15.87
C ARG A 642 -20.01 -37.58 -16.03
N SER A 643 -20.01 -38.55 -16.95
CA SER A 643 -21.16 -39.42 -17.22
C SER A 643 -21.53 -40.32 -16.02
N PHE A 644 -20.62 -40.45 -15.05
CA PHE A 644 -20.75 -41.30 -13.88
C PHE A 644 -20.91 -40.50 -12.57
N SER A 645 -21.27 -39.21 -12.65
CA SER A 645 -21.43 -38.32 -11.49
C SER A 645 -22.46 -38.80 -10.45
N LYS A 646 -23.40 -39.66 -10.85
CA LYS A 646 -24.37 -40.33 -9.96
C LYS A 646 -23.81 -41.59 -9.28
N ASN A 647 -22.73 -42.16 -9.82
CA ASN A 647 -22.11 -43.38 -9.32
C ASN A 647 -20.81 -43.07 -8.55
N VAL A 648 -20.13 -41.97 -8.85
CA VAL A 648 -18.84 -41.60 -8.26
C VAL A 648 -18.99 -40.37 -7.36
N LEU A 649 -18.69 -40.55 -6.08
CA LEU A 649 -18.66 -39.45 -5.11
C LEU A 649 -17.45 -38.56 -5.41
N ARG A 650 -16.26 -39.14 -5.41
CA ARG A 650 -15.01 -38.41 -5.63
C ARG A 650 -14.03 -39.34 -6.32
N TYR A 651 -13.07 -38.75 -7.02
CA TYR A 651 -11.98 -39.51 -7.59
C TYR A 651 -10.65 -38.77 -7.44
N GLN A 652 -9.55 -39.51 -7.58
CA GLN A 652 -8.20 -39.00 -7.66
C GLN A 652 -7.43 -39.83 -8.69
N ILE A 653 -6.69 -39.12 -9.53
CA ILE A 653 -5.88 -39.67 -10.62
C ILE A 653 -4.46 -39.80 -10.09
N VAL A 654 -3.98 -41.02 -9.97
CA VAL A 654 -2.68 -41.33 -9.39
C VAL A 654 -1.81 -41.94 -10.48
N LYS A 655 -0.72 -41.28 -10.83
CA LYS A 655 0.29 -41.87 -11.69
C LYS A 655 1.21 -42.73 -10.85
N THR A 656 1.10 -44.04 -11.04
CA THR A 656 1.88 -45.07 -10.33
C THR A 656 3.08 -45.54 -11.15
N GLY A 657 3.15 -45.18 -12.44
CA GLY A 657 4.30 -45.46 -13.31
C GLY A 657 4.32 -44.61 -14.59
N PRO A 658 5.31 -44.77 -15.49
CA PRO A 658 5.40 -44.02 -16.75
C PRO A 658 4.19 -44.21 -17.69
N GLU A 659 3.57 -45.39 -17.64
CA GLU A 659 2.40 -45.78 -18.43
C GLU A 659 1.25 -46.31 -17.56
N HIS A 660 1.40 -46.27 -16.23
CA HIS A 660 0.44 -46.83 -15.27
C HIS A 660 -0.29 -45.73 -14.51
N LEU A 661 -1.62 -45.81 -14.53
CA LEU A 661 -2.51 -44.88 -13.87
C LEU A 661 -3.51 -45.65 -13.00
N THR A 662 -3.62 -45.24 -11.74
CA THR A 662 -4.64 -45.71 -10.81
C THR A 662 -5.66 -44.59 -10.60
N LEU A 663 -6.93 -44.91 -10.81
CA LEU A 663 -8.04 -44.02 -10.50
C LEU A 663 -8.66 -44.48 -9.16
N ARG A 664 -8.33 -43.75 -8.10
CA ARG A 664 -8.95 -43.92 -6.79
C ARG A 664 -10.35 -43.34 -6.83
N ILE A 665 -11.37 -44.11 -6.49
CA ILE A 665 -12.79 -43.72 -6.54
C ILE A 665 -13.42 -43.91 -5.17
N ILE A 666 -14.08 -42.87 -4.66
CA ILE A 666 -15.07 -43.04 -3.60
C ILE A 666 -16.42 -43.32 -4.28
N PRO A 667 -16.99 -44.53 -4.14
CA PRO A 667 -18.23 -44.88 -4.82
C PRO A 667 -19.48 -44.29 -4.12
N LEU A 668 -20.52 -44.03 -4.89
CA LEU A 668 -21.89 -43.81 -4.40
C LEU A 668 -22.66 -45.15 -4.37
N LYS A 669 -23.82 -45.18 -3.70
CA LYS A 669 -24.65 -46.40 -3.56
C LYS A 669 -25.00 -47.08 -4.89
N GLN A 670 -25.00 -46.32 -5.99
CA GLN A 670 -25.35 -46.78 -7.34
C GLN A 670 -24.13 -47.29 -8.13
N PHE A 671 -22.93 -47.31 -7.54
CA PHE A 671 -21.73 -47.82 -8.21
C PHE A 671 -21.76 -49.35 -8.29
N THR A 672 -21.57 -49.89 -9.49
CA THR A 672 -21.60 -51.34 -9.76
C THR A 672 -20.33 -51.79 -10.50
N ALA A 673 -20.13 -53.10 -10.62
CA ALA A 673 -19.07 -53.66 -11.45
C ALA A 673 -19.20 -53.24 -12.93
N GLU A 674 -20.44 -53.10 -13.42
CA GLU A 674 -20.70 -52.60 -14.77
C GLU A 674 -20.27 -51.13 -14.93
N THR A 675 -20.54 -50.28 -13.92
CA THR A 675 -20.06 -48.89 -13.88
C THR A 675 -18.52 -48.84 -13.96
N ALA A 676 -17.83 -49.70 -13.20
CA ALA A 676 -16.38 -49.77 -13.22
C ALA A 676 -15.85 -50.13 -14.62
N GLN A 677 -16.48 -51.09 -15.31
CA GLN A 677 -16.11 -51.49 -16.66
C GLN A 677 -16.39 -50.38 -17.69
N GLN A 678 -17.52 -49.68 -17.57
CA GLN A 678 -17.85 -48.54 -18.44
C GLN A 678 -16.87 -47.37 -18.26
N ILE A 679 -16.41 -47.10 -17.03
CA ILE A 679 -15.36 -46.10 -16.77
C ILE A 679 -14.06 -46.51 -17.48
N LYS A 680 -13.61 -47.76 -17.32
CA LYS A 680 -12.40 -48.25 -17.99
C LYS A 680 -12.52 -48.13 -19.52
N ALA A 681 -13.65 -48.54 -20.09
CA ALA A 681 -13.91 -48.43 -21.52
C ALA A 681 -13.89 -46.97 -22.01
N GLY A 682 -14.43 -46.02 -21.22
CA GLY A 682 -14.38 -44.59 -21.54
C GLY A 682 -12.95 -44.04 -21.58
N PHE A 683 -12.10 -44.46 -20.62
CA PHE A 683 -10.68 -44.10 -20.63
C PHE A 683 -9.95 -44.74 -21.81
N ALA A 684 -10.20 -46.01 -22.11
CA ALA A 684 -9.61 -46.69 -23.27
C ALA A 684 -9.98 -45.99 -24.58
N ALA A 685 -11.25 -45.60 -24.73
CA ALA A 685 -11.73 -44.90 -25.92
C ALA A 685 -11.10 -43.50 -26.09
N GLN A 686 -10.94 -42.74 -25.01
CA GLN A 686 -10.44 -41.36 -25.08
C GLN A 686 -8.90 -41.28 -25.09
N PHE A 687 -8.23 -42.13 -24.32
CA PHE A 687 -6.79 -42.01 -24.07
C PHE A 687 -5.96 -43.21 -24.58
N SER A 688 -6.62 -44.26 -25.08
CA SER A 688 -5.98 -45.49 -25.52
C SER A 688 -5.29 -46.28 -24.40
N PHE A 689 -5.71 -46.09 -23.14
CA PHE A 689 -5.29 -46.91 -22.01
C PHE A 689 -6.43 -47.08 -21.00
N GLU A 690 -6.39 -48.17 -20.23
CA GLU A 690 -7.31 -48.42 -19.12
C GLU A 690 -6.64 -48.10 -17.78
N PRO A 691 -7.27 -47.31 -16.89
CA PRO A 691 -6.75 -47.13 -15.54
C PRO A 691 -7.06 -48.36 -14.69
N GLU A 692 -6.18 -48.62 -13.72
CA GLU A 692 -6.55 -49.46 -12.58
C GLU A 692 -7.56 -48.71 -11.72
N LEU A 693 -8.62 -49.39 -11.28
CA LEU A 693 -9.63 -48.77 -10.41
C LEU A 693 -9.42 -49.25 -8.99
N GLU A 694 -9.24 -48.30 -8.08
CA GLU A 694 -9.10 -48.56 -6.65
C GLU A 694 -10.30 -47.92 -5.93
N LEU A 695 -11.18 -48.73 -5.34
CA LEU A 695 -12.28 -48.21 -4.54
C LEU A 695 -11.77 -47.89 -3.14
N VAL A 696 -11.96 -46.63 -2.71
CA VAL A 696 -11.46 -46.13 -1.43
C VAL A 696 -12.59 -45.48 -0.64
N ASP A 697 -12.54 -45.61 0.69
CA ASP A 697 -13.52 -44.97 1.58
C ASP A 697 -13.30 -43.46 1.72
N SER A 698 -12.06 -43.01 1.50
CA SER A 698 -11.69 -41.61 1.56
C SER A 698 -10.54 -41.29 0.61
N ILE A 699 -10.48 -40.03 0.17
CA ILE A 699 -9.35 -39.48 -0.58
C ILE A 699 -8.82 -38.32 0.23
N SER A 700 -7.54 -38.41 0.59
CA SER A 700 -6.84 -37.42 1.39
C SER A 700 -6.90 -36.05 0.72
N PHE A 701 -7.32 -35.07 1.51
CA PHE A 701 -7.18 -33.69 1.11
C PHE A 701 -5.78 -33.21 1.48
N THR A 702 -5.32 -32.18 0.78
CA THR A 702 -4.20 -31.37 1.28
C THR A 702 -4.51 -30.89 2.72
N ALA A 703 -3.46 -30.59 3.49
CA ALA A 703 -3.58 -29.99 4.83
C ALA A 703 -4.49 -28.73 4.87
N ARG A 704 -4.79 -28.16 3.69
CA ARG A 704 -5.67 -27.01 3.50
C ARG A 704 -6.88 -27.31 2.63
N GLY A 705 -7.58 -28.42 2.87
CA GLY A 705 -8.98 -28.52 2.44
C GLY A 705 -9.22 -28.98 1.00
N LYS A 706 -8.27 -28.72 0.09
CA LYS A 706 -8.40 -29.03 -1.35
C LYS A 706 -8.05 -30.47 -1.67
N THR A 707 -8.75 -31.06 -2.62
CA THR A 707 -8.40 -32.36 -3.20
C THR A 707 -7.34 -32.18 -4.27
N MET A 708 -6.20 -32.85 -4.16
CA MET A 708 -5.29 -33.00 -5.29
C MET A 708 -5.91 -34.00 -6.27
N VAL A 709 -6.48 -33.48 -7.37
CA VAL A 709 -7.13 -34.31 -8.40
C VAL A 709 -6.11 -35.21 -9.10
N ILE A 710 -4.87 -34.74 -9.24
CA ILE A 710 -3.75 -35.50 -9.79
C ILE A 710 -2.65 -35.64 -8.73
N VAL A 711 -2.10 -36.84 -8.61
CA VAL A 711 -0.91 -37.18 -7.80
C VAL A 711 0.05 -37.96 -8.69
N ASP A 712 1.34 -37.62 -8.70
CA ASP A 712 2.39 -38.39 -9.38
C ASP A 712 3.24 -39.11 -8.34
N GLU A 713 2.84 -40.33 -7.97
CA GLU A 713 3.57 -41.19 -7.02
C GLU A 713 4.81 -41.82 -7.65
N ALA A 714 4.94 -41.78 -8.98
CA ALA A 714 6.13 -42.27 -9.70
C ALA A 714 7.33 -41.31 -9.60
N LYS A 715 7.12 -40.05 -9.18
CA LYS A 715 8.19 -39.14 -8.75
C LYS A 715 8.31 -39.27 -7.24
N GLY A 716 9.20 -40.15 -6.77
CA GLY A 716 9.42 -40.35 -5.33
C GLY A 716 9.56 -39.03 -4.56
N HIS A 717 9.02 -39.01 -3.34
CA HIS A 717 8.95 -37.84 -2.45
C HIS A 717 10.28 -37.12 -2.25
#